data_AF-A0A2V6PZK0-F1
#
_entry.id   AF-A0A2V6PZK0-F1
#
_cell.length_a   1.000
_cell.length_b   1.000
_cell.length_c   1.000
_cell.angle_alpha   90.00
_cell.angle_beta   90.00
_cell.angle_gamma   90.00
#
_symmetry.space_group_name_H-M   'P 1'
#
loop_
_entity.id
_entity.type
_entity.pdbx_description
1 polymer ?
#
loop_
_entity_poly.entity_id
_entity_poly.type
_entity_poly.pdbx_seq_one_letter_code
_entity_poly.pdbx_strand_id
1 'polypeptide(L)'
;MTASLSVSRVALALCALLSVPAIAASVQAAATPLQIKVLSNRADLISAGDALVEIVLAPGVLPSAVQVDVDGRDVTRAFALRSNGRFMGIVEGLTVGANVLTARAKGAATARITLTNHSRSGPVFAGPQVQPWFCTTDANGLGPATDGACNAPTTYEFFYRSTDPTKTGFQSYDPSHPPGDVATTVTDQGRVVPYIVRRETGTLDRGIYAIAVVFDPGQTWEPWAPQRGWNGNLVWPFGGDCQAYHFQGSVPDVLDDASLSKGFAVVSSTLNVLGQDCNEVVSAEAMMMVKEHVVERYGEVRYTIGNGCSGGSIQQHVIAASYPGLLDGIQPNCSYPDVWSTANEVHDCSLLLRYWNAAPELWMVEVQRAAVSGHATASNCEAWVEGFWYDRSLMDPAFGCDASATDVEARAEYLTGSQPDWFYNAETNRGGARCTIHDYQVAIWGRRLQDGFARRPLDNVGVQYGLVALQSGLILPEQFVDLNEKIGGYDIDMVWQPARSQADPESLAIAYRTGRVNDARLLARVPIIDLRGTSNFEIHTDFRSYAMRERLERANGTAGNQVIFTAQTPLVVPPSVAAEAFHLVDQWLAAIEADPSADPRETKVLRHKPPLAVDSCYIGETKVTDQATCRALFPYFGDPRIAAGGPLADDVMKCQLTPLDRASYNATFTDAQWARLQATFPTGVCDFTRPSVGRQPSVPWLDFSGGPGGQPLPPAPVSTATK
;
A
#
# COMPACT_ATOMS: atom_id res chain seq x y z
N MET A 1 48.63 20.02 69.00
CA MET A 1 50.08 20.23 69.19
C MET A 1 50.60 20.87 67.90
N THR A 2 50.52 22.21 67.79
CA THR A 2 51.57 23.21 68.10
C THR A 2 52.69 23.30 67.04
N ALA A 3 52.70 24.45 66.35
CA ALA A 3 53.84 25.27 65.91
C ALA A 3 54.81 24.69 64.84
N SER A 4 55.52 25.43 63.98
CA SER A 4 55.54 26.82 63.46
C SER A 4 56.78 26.93 62.52
N LEU A 5 56.79 27.91 61.58
CA LEU A 5 57.97 28.59 60.95
C LEU A 5 58.80 27.78 59.92
N SER A 6 59.42 28.30 58.84
CA SER A 6 59.87 29.63 58.37
C SER A 6 60.20 29.54 56.85
N VAL A 7 59.74 30.41 55.94
CA VAL A 7 60.34 31.67 55.41
C VAL A 7 61.65 31.56 54.59
N SER A 8 61.58 31.98 53.30
CA SER A 8 62.44 32.96 52.57
C SER A 8 63.18 32.56 51.28
N ARG A 9 62.94 33.38 50.22
CA ARG A 9 63.83 34.00 49.19
C ARG A 9 63.08 34.14 47.84
N VAL A 10 62.48 35.27 47.49
CA VAL A 10 63.01 36.51 46.84
C VAL A 10 63.76 36.26 45.52
N ALA A 11 63.20 36.74 44.39
CA ALA A 11 63.89 37.53 43.35
C ALA A 11 62.90 38.11 42.30
N LEU A 12 63.02 39.42 42.04
CA LEU A 12 62.38 40.22 40.98
C LEU A 12 62.80 39.79 39.56
N ALA A 13 61.96 40.02 38.54
CA ALA A 13 62.33 40.82 37.34
C ALA A 13 61.21 40.99 36.28
N LEU A 14 61.01 42.28 35.92
CA LEU A 14 60.65 42.88 34.63
C LEU A 14 59.33 42.50 33.89
N CYS A 15 58.40 43.45 33.89
CA CYS A 15 57.35 43.61 32.86
C CYS A 15 57.92 44.30 31.62
N ALA A 16 57.86 43.63 30.46
CA ALA A 16 58.02 44.26 29.14
C ALA A 16 56.65 44.33 28.46
N LEU A 17 56.23 45.56 28.14
CA LEU A 17 55.03 45.87 27.35
C LEU A 17 55.31 45.57 25.86
N LEU A 18 54.63 44.55 25.32
CA LEU A 18 54.51 44.31 23.88
C LEU A 18 53.09 44.69 23.44
N SER A 19 52.98 45.81 22.74
CA SER A 19 51.77 46.27 22.06
C SER A 19 51.52 45.44 20.80
N VAL A 20 50.56 44.51 20.88
CA VAL A 20 50.01 43.77 19.73
C VAL A 20 48.86 44.60 19.14
N PRO A 21 48.83 44.90 17.83
CA PRO A 21 47.68 45.57 17.23
C PRO A 21 46.50 44.60 17.18
N ALA A 22 45.40 44.96 17.83
CA ALA A 22 44.14 44.25 17.75
C ALA A 22 43.57 44.39 16.33
N ILE A 23 43.77 43.38 15.49
CA ILE A 23 42.98 43.19 14.28
C ILE A 23 41.58 42.81 14.77
N ALA A 24 40.68 43.77 14.81
CA ALA A 24 39.26 43.52 14.97
C ALA A 24 38.78 42.77 13.71
N ALA A 25 38.81 41.43 13.77
CA ALA A 25 38.07 40.63 12.82
C ALA A 25 36.59 40.92 13.04
N SER A 26 36.00 41.71 12.15
CA SER A 26 34.56 41.83 12.02
C SER A 26 34.02 40.43 11.74
N VAL A 27 33.42 39.80 12.75
CA VAL A 27 32.58 38.62 12.55
C VAL A 27 31.37 39.12 11.76
N GLN A 28 31.46 39.05 10.43
CA GLN A 28 30.29 39.23 9.57
C GLN A 28 29.31 38.13 9.99
N ALA A 29 28.23 38.49 10.68
CA ALA A 29 27.13 37.56 10.91
C ALA A 29 26.73 37.00 9.55
N ALA A 30 26.83 35.68 9.36
CA ALA A 30 26.39 35.05 8.13
C ALA A 30 24.92 35.41 7.94
N ALA A 31 24.59 36.05 6.81
CA ALA A 31 23.20 36.42 6.52
C ALA A 31 22.33 35.16 6.63
N THR A 32 21.28 35.21 7.44
CA THR A 32 20.32 34.10 7.54
C THR A 32 19.77 33.83 6.13
N PRO A 33 19.85 32.59 5.62
CA PRO A 33 19.41 32.30 4.28
C PRO A 33 17.88 32.37 4.19
N LEU A 34 17.38 32.71 3.01
CA LEU A 34 16.02 32.30 2.64
C LEU A 34 15.97 30.75 2.67
N GLN A 35 14.79 30.17 2.90
CA GLN A 35 14.61 28.72 2.76
C GLN A 35 13.46 28.46 1.80
N ILE A 36 13.68 27.58 0.84
CA ILE A 36 12.64 27.09 -0.06
C ILE A 36 12.07 25.79 0.51
N LYS A 37 10.76 25.71 0.66
CA LYS A 37 10.03 24.49 1.05
C LYS A 37 9.06 24.13 -0.07
N VAL A 38 9.24 22.96 -0.65
CA VAL A 38 8.28 22.38 -1.60
C VAL A 38 7.23 21.65 -0.76
N LEU A 39 5.98 22.08 -0.90
CA LEU A 39 4.87 21.65 -0.04
C LEU A 39 4.02 20.57 -0.68
N SER A 40 3.91 20.57 -2.02
CA SER A 40 3.08 19.61 -2.74
C SER A 40 3.62 18.20 -2.71
N ASN A 41 4.95 18.05 -2.79
CA ASN A 41 5.61 16.76 -2.77
C ASN A 41 7.09 16.88 -2.39
N ARG A 42 7.78 15.74 -2.30
CA ARG A 42 9.24 15.69 -2.34
C ARG A 42 9.72 16.32 -3.64
N ALA A 43 10.69 17.21 -3.56
CA ALA A 43 11.13 18.01 -4.70
C ALA A 43 11.61 17.18 -5.91
N ASP A 44 12.05 15.94 -5.71
CA ASP A 44 12.50 15.03 -6.77
C ASP A 44 11.42 14.05 -7.27
N LEU A 45 10.19 14.19 -6.78
CA LEU A 45 9.02 13.38 -7.17
C LEU A 45 7.89 14.23 -7.78
N ILE A 46 8.16 15.51 -8.07
CA ILE A 46 7.18 16.45 -8.60
C ILE A 46 6.63 15.95 -9.94
N SER A 47 5.36 16.18 -10.21
CA SER A 47 4.70 15.71 -11.43
C SER A 47 3.76 16.74 -12.03
N ALA A 48 3.34 16.51 -13.28
CA ALA A 48 2.36 17.34 -13.99
C ALA A 48 2.72 18.82 -14.26
N GLY A 49 3.95 19.25 -13.93
CA GLY A 49 4.51 20.53 -14.38
C GLY A 49 4.32 21.71 -13.43
N ASP A 50 3.82 21.48 -12.22
CA ASP A 50 3.64 22.49 -11.19
C ASP A 50 4.11 22.03 -9.81
N ALA A 51 4.25 22.98 -8.87
CA ALA A 51 4.60 22.69 -7.48
C ALA A 51 4.12 23.81 -6.56
N LEU A 52 3.48 23.47 -5.43
CA LEU A 52 3.18 24.45 -4.37
C LEU A 52 4.44 24.68 -3.53
N VAL A 53 4.87 25.94 -3.41
CA VAL A 53 6.12 26.31 -2.74
C VAL A 53 5.91 27.43 -1.71
N GLU A 54 6.57 27.28 -0.56
CA GLU A 54 6.81 28.35 0.40
C GLU A 54 8.27 28.83 0.34
N ILE A 55 8.47 30.15 0.41
CA ILE A 55 9.77 30.74 0.68
C ILE A 55 9.72 31.33 2.08
N VAL A 56 10.42 30.69 3.01
CA VAL A 56 10.60 31.20 4.37
C VAL A 56 11.56 32.40 4.31
N LEU A 57 11.04 33.55 4.72
CA LEU A 57 11.77 34.81 4.70
C LEU A 57 12.79 34.86 5.84
N ALA A 58 14.00 35.34 5.53
CA ALA A 58 14.99 35.65 6.54
C ALA A 58 14.53 36.88 7.37
N PRO A 59 14.94 37.00 8.64
CA PRO A 59 14.60 38.15 9.47
C PRO A 59 14.94 39.48 8.78
N GLY A 60 13.96 40.40 8.71
CA GLY A 60 14.13 41.72 8.11
C GLY A 60 14.01 41.77 6.58
N VAL A 61 13.85 40.64 5.89
CA VAL A 61 13.54 40.62 4.46
C VAL A 61 12.06 40.92 4.25
N LEU A 62 11.77 41.96 3.47
CA LEU A 62 10.41 42.27 3.02
C LEU A 62 10.00 41.31 1.90
N PRO A 63 8.74 40.80 1.88
CA PRO A 63 8.25 39.96 0.79
C PRO A 63 8.46 40.57 -0.60
N SER A 64 8.25 41.89 -0.72
CA SER A 64 8.41 42.64 -1.98
C SER A 64 9.86 42.74 -2.47
N ALA A 65 10.84 42.36 -1.64
CA ALA A 65 12.26 42.36 -1.99
C ALA A 65 12.75 41.00 -2.48
N VAL A 66 11.90 39.96 -2.44
CA VAL A 66 12.23 38.62 -2.91
C VAL A 66 12.02 38.53 -4.42
N GLN A 67 13.01 37.98 -5.11
CA GLN A 67 12.96 37.60 -6.52
C GLN A 67 13.09 36.08 -6.61
N VAL A 68 12.29 35.48 -7.49
CA VAL A 68 12.24 34.03 -7.66
C VAL A 68 12.33 33.69 -9.15
N ASP A 69 13.21 32.77 -9.50
CA ASP A 69 13.28 32.22 -10.86
C ASP A 69 13.33 30.69 -10.88
N VAL A 70 12.91 30.11 -12.00
CA VAL A 70 13.15 28.71 -12.35
C VAL A 70 14.04 28.70 -13.58
N ASP A 71 15.26 28.20 -13.45
CA ASP A 71 16.25 28.16 -14.54
C ASP A 71 16.44 29.52 -15.24
N GLY A 72 16.38 30.61 -14.47
CA GLY A 72 16.48 31.98 -14.97
C GLY A 72 15.17 32.60 -15.48
N ARG A 73 14.09 31.83 -15.61
CA ARG A 73 12.75 32.35 -15.91
C ARG A 73 12.11 32.94 -14.65
N ASP A 74 11.86 34.25 -14.66
CA ASP A 74 11.24 34.95 -13.52
C ASP A 74 9.83 34.42 -13.24
N VAL A 75 9.63 33.92 -12.01
CA VAL A 75 8.35 33.46 -11.47
C VAL A 75 7.95 34.23 -10.21
N THR A 76 8.60 35.37 -9.92
CA THR A 76 8.38 36.17 -8.71
C THR A 76 6.90 36.50 -8.50
N ARG A 77 6.15 36.77 -9.58
CA ARG A 77 4.73 37.13 -9.51
C ARG A 77 3.80 35.99 -9.05
N ALA A 78 4.27 34.75 -9.06
CA ALA A 78 3.51 33.63 -8.51
C ALA A 78 3.46 33.67 -6.97
N PHE A 79 4.40 34.39 -6.34
CA PHE A 79 4.54 34.44 -4.88
C PHE A 79 3.92 35.70 -4.29
N ALA A 80 3.19 35.51 -3.18
CA ALA A 80 2.66 36.60 -2.37
C ALA A 80 2.61 36.20 -0.90
N LEU A 81 2.57 37.20 -0.01
CA LEU A 81 2.26 36.97 1.40
C LEU A 81 0.77 36.61 1.47
N ARG A 82 0.47 35.35 1.81
CA ARG A 82 -0.89 34.82 1.84
C ARG A 82 -1.58 35.14 3.17
N SER A 83 -2.90 34.94 3.21
CA SER A 83 -3.72 35.19 4.41
C SER A 83 -3.31 34.38 5.63
N ASN A 84 -2.66 33.22 5.42
CA ASN A 84 -2.07 32.39 6.47
C ASN A 84 -0.71 32.91 6.99
N GLY A 85 -0.24 34.07 6.50
CA GLY A 85 1.01 34.71 6.91
C GLY A 85 2.28 34.17 6.26
N ARG A 86 2.17 33.22 5.32
CA ARG A 86 3.32 32.60 4.64
C ARG A 86 3.51 33.19 3.25
N PHE A 87 4.76 33.29 2.80
CA PHE A 87 5.08 33.76 1.45
C PHE A 87 5.12 32.57 0.49
N MET A 88 4.05 32.39 -0.29
CA MET A 88 3.79 31.16 -1.04
C MET A 88 3.33 31.42 -2.47
N GLY A 89 3.54 30.44 -3.35
CA GLY A 89 3.08 30.46 -4.74
C GLY A 89 3.07 29.08 -5.36
N ILE A 90 2.31 28.93 -6.45
CA ILE A 90 2.40 27.76 -7.34
C ILE A 90 3.42 28.10 -8.41
N VAL A 91 4.46 27.28 -8.52
CA VAL A 91 5.45 27.38 -9.59
C VAL A 91 4.95 26.52 -10.74
N GLU A 92 4.59 27.14 -11.86
CA GLU A 92 4.07 26.43 -13.04
C GLU A 92 5.08 26.40 -14.20
N GLY A 93 4.84 25.49 -15.14
CA GLY A 93 5.63 25.33 -16.36
C GLY A 93 6.99 24.70 -16.12
N LEU A 94 7.08 23.79 -15.14
CA LEU A 94 8.24 22.95 -14.94
C LEU A 94 8.39 22.00 -16.13
N THR A 95 9.60 21.91 -16.68
CA THR A 95 9.91 20.97 -17.76
C THR A 95 10.15 19.57 -17.17
N VAL A 96 9.93 18.50 -17.93
CA VAL A 96 10.25 17.15 -17.46
C VAL A 96 11.77 17.05 -17.24
N GLY A 97 12.17 16.56 -16.06
CA GLY A 97 13.55 16.54 -15.58
C GLY A 97 13.83 17.59 -14.50
N ALA A 98 15.10 17.93 -14.32
CA ALA A 98 15.55 18.85 -13.28
C ALA A 98 15.25 20.32 -13.65
N ASN A 99 14.70 21.06 -12.69
CA ASN A 99 14.42 22.50 -12.76
C ASN A 99 14.98 23.17 -11.50
N VAL A 100 15.81 24.21 -11.62
CA VAL A 100 16.43 24.87 -10.45
C VAL A 100 15.62 26.08 -10.04
N LEU A 101 14.92 25.98 -8.90
CA LEU A 101 14.21 27.09 -8.28
C LEU A 101 15.17 27.89 -7.38
N THR A 102 15.33 29.18 -7.66
CA THR A 102 16.20 30.07 -6.88
C THR A 102 15.41 31.24 -6.30
N ALA A 103 15.56 31.49 -5.00
CA ALA A 103 15.00 32.66 -4.31
C ALA A 103 16.13 33.59 -3.83
N ARG A 104 16.00 34.89 -4.12
CA ARG A 104 17.02 35.92 -3.84
C ARG A 104 16.39 37.14 -3.19
N ALA A 105 17.06 37.73 -2.20
CA ALA A 105 16.69 39.03 -1.64
C ALA A 105 17.95 39.79 -1.22
N LYS A 106 17.94 41.13 -1.32
CA LYS A 106 19.06 41.95 -0.84
C LYS A 106 19.25 41.74 0.67
N GLY A 107 20.48 41.46 1.09
CA GLY A 107 20.82 41.27 2.51
C GLY A 107 20.54 39.86 3.05
N ALA A 108 20.06 38.92 2.22
CA ALA A 108 19.91 37.51 2.56
C ALA A 108 20.78 36.64 1.64
N ALA A 109 21.21 35.48 2.15
CA ALA A 109 21.86 34.48 1.30
C ALA A 109 20.84 33.88 0.32
N THR A 110 21.30 33.60 -0.91
CA THR A 110 20.47 33.01 -1.97
C THR A 110 20.09 31.58 -1.60
N ALA A 111 18.82 31.22 -1.79
CA ALA A 111 18.34 29.86 -1.60
C ALA A 111 18.10 29.18 -2.94
N ARG A 112 18.47 27.90 -3.05
CA ARG A 112 18.25 27.05 -4.23
C ARG A 112 17.71 25.69 -3.86
N ILE A 113 16.86 25.13 -4.70
CA ILE A 113 16.47 23.72 -4.67
C ILE A 113 16.24 23.23 -6.10
N THR A 114 16.57 21.97 -6.36
CA THR A 114 16.24 21.31 -7.63
C THR A 114 14.90 20.60 -7.50
N LEU A 115 13.97 20.93 -8.39
CA LEU A 115 12.71 20.23 -8.59
C LEU A 115 12.89 19.25 -9.75
N THR A 116 12.74 17.94 -9.53
CA THR A 116 12.68 16.96 -10.62
C THR A 116 11.21 16.72 -10.95
N ASN A 117 10.77 17.28 -12.06
CA ASN A 117 9.40 17.16 -12.54
C ASN A 117 9.26 15.97 -13.50
N HIS A 118 8.21 15.19 -13.34
CA HIS A 118 7.88 14.02 -14.14
C HIS A 118 6.64 14.28 -14.99
N SER A 119 6.42 13.43 -16.00
CA SER A 119 5.22 13.52 -16.84
C SER A 119 3.95 13.36 -15.99
N ARG A 120 2.87 14.07 -16.37
CA ARG A 120 1.53 13.86 -15.80
C ARG A 120 1.07 12.40 -15.87
N SER A 121 1.54 11.69 -16.90
CA SER A 121 1.18 10.30 -17.15
C SER A 121 2.15 9.30 -16.54
N GLY A 122 3.08 9.74 -15.67
CA GLY A 122 4.13 8.89 -15.12
C GLY A 122 5.11 8.35 -16.18
N PRO A 123 5.96 7.38 -15.80
CA PRO A 123 6.17 6.94 -14.42
C PRO A 123 7.05 7.92 -13.63
N VAL A 124 7.03 7.83 -12.29
CA VAL A 124 7.88 8.63 -11.37
C VAL A 124 8.95 7.75 -10.71
N PHE A 125 8.54 6.65 -10.09
CA PHE A 125 9.35 5.64 -9.42
C PHE A 125 8.90 4.19 -9.70
N ALA A 126 7.75 3.96 -10.35
CA ALA A 126 7.20 2.63 -10.58
C ALA A 126 7.95 1.81 -11.64
N GLY A 127 8.85 2.46 -12.37
CA GLY A 127 9.57 1.88 -13.51
C GLY A 127 8.73 1.94 -14.79
N PRO A 128 9.15 1.23 -15.85
CA PRO A 128 8.44 1.24 -17.12
C PRO A 128 6.98 0.83 -16.96
N GLN A 129 6.07 1.64 -17.50
CA GLN A 129 4.65 1.33 -17.42
C GLN A 129 4.28 0.06 -18.18
N VAL A 130 3.25 -0.64 -17.69
CA VAL A 130 2.68 -1.84 -18.30
C VAL A 130 2.28 -1.55 -19.74
N GLN A 131 2.58 -2.49 -20.64
CA GLN A 131 2.22 -2.44 -22.06
C GLN A 131 1.68 -3.80 -22.54
N PRO A 132 0.70 -3.82 -23.45
CA PRO A 132 -0.03 -2.66 -24.01
C PRO A 132 -0.90 -1.95 -22.95
N TRP A 133 -1.45 -0.78 -23.26
CA TRP A 133 -2.43 -0.13 -22.39
C TRP A 133 -3.50 0.57 -23.23
N PHE A 134 -4.77 0.31 -22.93
CA PHE A 134 -5.91 0.77 -23.71
C PHE A 134 -6.64 1.87 -22.95
N CYS A 135 -6.70 3.06 -23.54
CA CYS A 135 -7.39 4.19 -22.94
C CYS A 135 -8.90 4.00 -23.04
N THR A 136 -9.58 4.10 -21.90
CA THR A 136 -11.02 3.91 -21.74
C THR A 136 -11.66 5.09 -21.01
N THR A 137 -11.06 6.28 -21.12
CA THR A 137 -11.58 7.54 -20.54
C THR A 137 -13.00 7.85 -21.00
N ASP A 138 -13.33 7.57 -22.26
CA ASP A 138 -14.66 7.84 -22.83
C ASP A 138 -15.72 6.91 -22.24
N ALA A 139 -15.39 5.61 -22.15
CA ALA A 139 -16.25 4.61 -21.50
C ALA A 139 -16.48 4.90 -20.01
N ASN A 140 -15.59 5.67 -19.37
CA ASN A 140 -15.69 6.11 -17.98
C ASN A 140 -16.24 7.56 -17.84
N GLY A 141 -16.81 8.14 -18.90
CA GLY A 141 -17.52 9.42 -18.83
C GLY A 141 -16.64 10.68 -18.81
N LEU A 142 -15.35 10.57 -19.10
CA LEU A 142 -14.42 11.72 -19.24
C LEU A 142 -14.26 12.21 -20.68
N GLY A 143 -14.90 11.55 -21.64
CA GLY A 143 -14.70 11.78 -23.06
C GLY A 143 -13.41 11.13 -23.60
N PRO A 144 -13.13 11.27 -24.91
CA PRO A 144 -12.01 10.60 -25.55
C PRO A 144 -10.66 11.08 -25.00
N ALA A 145 -9.72 10.14 -24.89
CA ALA A 145 -8.36 10.46 -24.48
C ALA A 145 -7.72 11.45 -25.47
N THR A 146 -6.98 12.42 -24.93
CA THR A 146 -6.32 13.48 -25.69
C THR A 146 -4.99 13.04 -26.30
N ASP A 147 -4.44 11.92 -25.83
CA ASP A 147 -3.19 11.33 -26.31
C ASP A 147 -3.10 9.83 -26.01
N GLY A 148 -2.00 9.19 -26.45
CA GLY A 148 -1.72 7.78 -26.20
C GLY A 148 -1.30 7.44 -24.77
N ALA A 149 -1.25 8.42 -23.86
CA ALA A 149 -0.98 8.23 -22.44
C ALA A 149 -2.26 8.32 -21.59
N CYS A 150 -3.42 8.24 -22.25
CA CYS A 150 -4.74 8.23 -21.64
C CYS A 150 -5.06 9.48 -20.82
N ASN A 151 -4.49 10.63 -21.22
CA ASN A 151 -4.87 11.90 -20.62
C ASN A 151 -6.27 12.32 -21.08
N ALA A 152 -7.03 12.96 -20.20
CA ALA A 152 -8.31 13.59 -20.53
C ALA A 152 -8.50 14.90 -19.74
N PRO A 153 -9.33 15.85 -20.23
CA PRO A 153 -9.60 17.08 -19.50
C PRO A 153 -10.28 16.82 -18.15
N THR A 154 -9.88 17.55 -17.12
CA THR A 154 -10.55 17.51 -15.81
C THR A 154 -11.97 18.05 -15.91
N THR A 155 -12.93 17.35 -15.31
CA THR A 155 -14.33 17.75 -15.20
C THR A 155 -14.72 18.01 -13.75
N TYR A 156 -15.77 18.83 -13.56
CA TYR A 156 -16.32 19.14 -12.24
C TYR A 156 -17.83 18.90 -12.23
N GLU A 157 -18.28 18.17 -11.24
CA GLU A 157 -19.69 17.93 -10.95
C GLU A 157 -20.00 18.39 -9.53
N PHE A 158 -21.24 18.82 -9.29
CA PHE A 158 -21.68 19.27 -7.98
C PHE A 158 -22.88 18.45 -7.52
N PHE A 159 -22.89 18.16 -6.23
CA PHE A 159 -23.91 17.37 -5.57
C PHE A 159 -24.34 18.05 -4.26
N TYR A 160 -25.50 17.70 -3.72
CA TYR A 160 -25.94 18.16 -2.41
C TYR A 160 -26.74 17.10 -1.65
N ARG A 161 -26.80 17.20 -0.33
CA ARG A 161 -27.79 16.48 0.49
C ARG A 161 -29.04 17.33 0.64
N SER A 162 -30.20 16.74 0.38
CA SER A 162 -31.48 17.41 0.52
C SER A 162 -32.01 17.35 1.96
N THR A 163 -32.76 18.37 2.35
CA THR A 163 -33.59 18.40 3.57
C THR A 163 -34.92 17.64 3.41
N ASP A 164 -35.30 17.29 2.18
CA ASP A 164 -36.46 16.46 1.86
C ASP A 164 -36.16 14.99 2.19
N PRO A 165 -36.84 14.38 3.18
CA PRO A 165 -36.58 12.99 3.58
C PRO A 165 -36.95 11.96 2.51
N THR A 166 -37.67 12.35 1.44
CA THR A 166 -37.98 11.47 0.31
C THR A 166 -36.82 11.33 -0.68
N LYS A 167 -35.82 12.22 -0.63
CA LYS A 167 -34.62 12.16 -1.47
C LYS A 167 -33.47 11.48 -0.70
N THR A 168 -33.07 10.31 -1.16
CA THR A 168 -31.97 9.53 -0.55
C THR A 168 -30.63 9.84 -1.22
N GLY A 169 -29.54 9.79 -0.46
CA GLY A 169 -28.19 10.00 -0.99
C GLY A 169 -27.93 11.42 -1.53
N PHE A 170 -26.85 11.55 -2.30
CA PHE A 170 -26.47 12.80 -2.95
C PHE A 170 -27.32 13.06 -4.20
N GLN A 171 -27.81 14.28 -4.33
CA GLN A 171 -28.59 14.77 -5.46
C GLN A 171 -27.71 15.68 -6.34
N SER A 172 -28.00 15.76 -7.65
CA SER A 172 -27.29 16.69 -8.54
C SER A 172 -27.53 18.15 -8.15
N TYR A 173 -26.49 18.98 -8.15
CA TYR A 173 -26.53 20.41 -7.84
C TYR A 173 -26.10 21.22 -9.07
N ASP A 174 -26.94 22.14 -9.53
CA ASP A 174 -26.57 23.13 -10.56
C ASP A 174 -26.22 24.47 -9.88
N PRO A 175 -24.95 24.92 -9.89
CA PRO A 175 -24.56 26.20 -9.32
C PRO A 175 -25.25 27.42 -9.94
N SER A 176 -25.74 27.30 -11.18
CA SER A 176 -26.48 28.38 -11.86
C SER A 176 -27.97 28.42 -11.49
N HIS A 177 -28.52 27.29 -11.01
CA HIS A 177 -29.90 27.15 -10.55
C HIS A 177 -29.95 26.37 -9.23
N PRO A 178 -29.46 26.96 -8.12
CA PRO A 178 -29.29 26.22 -6.88
C PRO A 178 -30.64 25.74 -6.32
N PRO A 179 -30.73 24.47 -5.87
CA PRO A 179 -31.94 23.93 -5.25
C PRO A 179 -32.27 24.64 -3.92
N GLY A 180 -33.56 24.76 -3.61
CA GLY A 180 -34.04 25.46 -2.42
C GLY A 180 -34.00 24.64 -1.13
N ASP A 181 -33.70 23.35 -1.20
CA ASP A 181 -33.77 22.36 -0.13
C ASP A 181 -32.41 21.81 0.31
N VAL A 182 -31.32 22.56 0.09
CA VAL A 182 -29.96 22.18 0.49
C VAL A 182 -29.85 22.04 2.02
N ALA A 183 -29.44 20.86 2.48
CA ALA A 183 -29.16 20.60 3.89
C ALA A 183 -27.82 21.20 4.34
N THR A 184 -27.58 21.20 5.64
CA THR A 184 -26.29 21.56 6.25
C THR A 184 -25.62 20.34 6.86
N THR A 185 -24.29 20.34 6.94
CA THR A 185 -23.51 19.38 7.73
C THR A 185 -22.66 20.07 8.79
N VAL A 186 -22.16 19.30 9.76
CA VAL A 186 -21.23 19.74 10.80
C VAL A 186 -19.94 18.95 10.70
N THR A 187 -18.84 19.63 10.37
CA THR A 187 -17.52 19.01 10.26
C THR A 187 -17.03 18.48 11.63
N ASP A 188 -16.00 17.63 11.62
CA ASP A 188 -15.31 17.17 12.83
C ASP A 188 -14.73 18.31 13.69
N GLN A 189 -14.44 19.46 13.07
CA GLN A 189 -14.04 20.71 13.72
C GLN A 189 -15.22 21.58 14.19
N GLY A 190 -16.46 21.08 14.12
CA GLY A 190 -17.67 21.78 14.57
C GLY A 190 -18.15 22.91 13.66
N ARG A 191 -17.74 22.93 12.39
CA ARG A 191 -18.15 23.97 11.43
C ARG A 191 -19.47 23.59 10.78
N VAL A 192 -20.47 24.47 10.87
CA VAL A 192 -21.74 24.35 10.15
C VAL A 192 -21.60 24.93 8.75
N VAL A 193 -21.83 24.12 7.72
CA VAL A 193 -21.69 24.50 6.31
C VAL A 193 -22.83 23.94 5.46
N PRO A 194 -23.19 24.57 4.32
CA PRO A 194 -24.07 23.94 3.33
C PRO A 194 -23.47 22.61 2.88
N TYR A 195 -24.28 21.56 2.80
CA TYR A 195 -23.81 20.25 2.42
C TYR A 195 -23.87 20.06 0.90
N ILE A 196 -23.03 20.86 0.23
CA ILE A 196 -22.76 20.80 -1.20
C ILE A 196 -21.38 20.15 -1.37
N VAL A 197 -21.24 19.26 -2.33
CA VAL A 197 -20.01 18.51 -2.61
C VAL A 197 -19.61 18.77 -4.05
N ARG A 198 -18.34 19.07 -4.29
CA ARG A 198 -17.75 19.09 -5.63
C ARG A 198 -17.02 17.77 -5.84
N ARG A 199 -17.30 17.10 -6.95
CA ARG A 199 -16.49 16.00 -7.48
C ARG A 199 -15.65 16.53 -8.64
N GLU A 200 -14.34 16.42 -8.50
CA GLU A 200 -13.39 16.60 -9.60
C GLU A 200 -13.01 15.23 -10.14
N THR A 201 -13.02 15.04 -11.46
CA THR A 201 -12.57 13.81 -12.12
C THR A 201 -11.56 14.16 -13.21
N GLY A 202 -10.45 13.45 -13.30
CA GLY A 202 -9.42 13.67 -14.31
C GLY A 202 -8.46 12.50 -14.43
N THR A 203 -7.32 12.71 -15.11
CA THR A 203 -6.33 11.65 -15.32
C THR A 203 -4.96 12.02 -14.77
N LEU A 204 -4.31 11.08 -14.07
CA LEU A 204 -2.93 11.13 -13.56
C LEU A 204 -2.35 9.72 -13.55
N ASP A 205 -1.07 9.58 -13.89
CA ASP A 205 -0.38 8.28 -14.01
C ASP A 205 -1.06 7.29 -14.99
N ARG A 206 -1.78 7.83 -15.99
CA ARG A 206 -2.72 7.10 -16.89
C ARG A 206 -3.95 6.52 -16.19
N GLY A 207 -4.06 6.59 -14.87
CA GLY A 207 -5.28 6.29 -14.13
C GLY A 207 -6.30 7.42 -14.22
N ILE A 208 -7.57 7.09 -14.04
CA ILE A 208 -8.62 8.08 -13.80
C ILE A 208 -8.69 8.29 -12.29
N TYR A 209 -8.62 9.54 -11.82
CA TYR A 209 -8.81 9.88 -10.41
C TYR A 209 -10.14 10.60 -10.21
N ALA A 210 -10.67 10.51 -8.99
CA ALA A 210 -11.77 11.33 -8.52
C ALA A 210 -11.46 11.90 -7.12
N ILE A 211 -11.86 13.14 -6.89
CA ILE A 211 -11.75 13.86 -5.61
C ILE A 211 -13.12 14.43 -5.27
N ALA A 212 -13.68 14.05 -4.13
CA ALA A 212 -14.90 14.68 -3.59
C ALA A 212 -14.58 15.48 -2.32
N VAL A 213 -15.11 16.69 -2.24
CA VAL A 213 -14.95 17.56 -1.05
C VAL A 213 -16.17 18.44 -0.85
N VAL A 214 -16.50 18.75 0.41
CA VAL A 214 -17.51 19.76 0.73
C VAL A 214 -17.07 21.12 0.17
N PHE A 215 -17.94 21.73 -0.64
CA PHE A 215 -17.61 22.89 -1.46
C PHE A 215 -18.77 23.89 -1.47
N ASP A 216 -18.48 25.16 -1.16
CA ASP A 216 -19.39 26.29 -1.30
C ASP A 216 -19.12 27.01 -2.63
N PRO A 217 -20.02 26.92 -3.63
CA PRO A 217 -19.85 27.57 -4.93
C PRO A 217 -19.82 29.10 -4.88
N GLY A 218 -20.27 29.71 -3.78
CA GLY A 218 -20.19 31.15 -3.56
C GLY A 218 -18.83 31.63 -3.06
N GLN A 219 -17.89 30.71 -2.78
CA GLN A 219 -16.56 31.03 -2.25
C GLN A 219 -15.46 30.58 -3.19
N THR A 220 -14.38 31.36 -3.23
CA THR A 220 -13.15 30.97 -3.93
C THR A 220 -12.45 29.83 -3.19
N TRP A 221 -11.64 29.06 -3.90
CA TRP A 221 -10.76 28.06 -3.30
C TRP A 221 -9.34 28.30 -3.78
N GLU A 222 -8.41 28.45 -2.84
CA GLU A 222 -6.97 28.58 -3.11
C GLU A 222 -6.22 27.63 -2.19
N PRO A 223 -5.09 27.02 -2.61
CA PRO A 223 -4.40 26.00 -1.81
C PRO A 223 -3.84 26.53 -0.47
N TRP A 224 -3.57 27.84 -0.37
CA TRP A 224 -3.17 28.50 0.88
C TRP A 224 -4.34 29.04 1.71
N ALA A 225 -5.57 28.93 1.20
CA ALA A 225 -6.79 29.33 1.89
C ALA A 225 -7.95 28.38 1.53
N PRO A 226 -7.88 27.09 1.93
CA PRO A 226 -8.94 26.13 1.64
C PRO A 226 -10.26 26.55 2.29
N GLN A 227 -11.39 26.15 1.71
CA GLN A 227 -12.69 26.50 2.28
C GLN A 227 -12.92 25.78 3.61
N ARG A 228 -13.67 26.43 4.50
CA ARG A 228 -13.99 25.95 5.86
C ARG A 228 -14.72 24.60 5.94
N GLY A 229 -15.25 24.10 4.82
CA GLY A 229 -15.89 22.80 4.73
C GLY A 229 -14.89 21.63 4.77
N TRP A 230 -13.63 21.88 4.44
CA TRP A 230 -12.56 20.87 4.48
C TRP A 230 -11.66 21.04 5.70
N ASN A 231 -11.38 19.93 6.38
CA ASN A 231 -10.58 19.86 7.60
C ASN A 231 -9.08 19.59 7.36
N GLY A 232 -8.66 19.48 6.09
CA GLY A 232 -7.30 19.14 5.69
C GLY A 232 -7.00 17.63 5.67
N ASN A 233 -7.98 16.78 5.97
CA ASN A 233 -7.81 15.33 6.04
C ASN A 233 -8.35 14.65 4.78
N LEU A 234 -7.75 13.49 4.45
CA LEU A 234 -8.16 12.64 3.33
C LEU A 234 -8.64 11.28 3.80
N VAL A 235 -9.67 10.76 3.14
CA VAL A 235 -10.02 9.33 3.14
C VAL A 235 -9.74 8.76 1.76
N TRP A 236 -9.09 7.60 1.73
CA TRP A 236 -8.64 6.93 0.51
C TRP A 236 -9.28 5.53 0.40
N PRO A 237 -10.44 5.39 -0.27
CA PRO A 237 -11.02 4.09 -0.54
C PRO A 237 -10.19 3.33 -1.58
N PHE A 238 -9.70 2.15 -1.20
CA PHE A 238 -9.02 1.21 -2.08
C PHE A 238 -9.97 0.11 -2.56
N GLY A 239 -9.94 -0.18 -3.85
CA GLY A 239 -10.73 -1.26 -4.45
C GLY A 239 -10.13 -2.64 -4.22
N GLY A 240 -11.01 -3.64 -4.09
CA GLY A 240 -10.68 -5.05 -3.91
C GLY A 240 -10.25 -5.77 -5.19
N ASP A 241 -10.28 -7.11 -5.14
CA ASP A 241 -9.84 -8.02 -6.20
C ASP A 241 -8.34 -7.84 -6.54
N CYS A 242 -7.81 -8.55 -7.54
CA CYS A 242 -6.46 -8.42 -8.08
C CYS A 242 -6.52 -8.95 -9.51
N GLN A 243 -6.26 -8.11 -10.52
CA GLN A 243 -6.23 -8.50 -11.93
C GLN A 243 -5.12 -7.80 -12.70
N ALA A 244 -4.64 -8.43 -13.77
CA ALA A 244 -3.60 -7.93 -14.65
C ALA A 244 -4.21 -7.27 -15.91
N TYR A 245 -5.21 -6.39 -15.74
CA TYR A 245 -5.91 -5.78 -16.87
C TYR A 245 -5.10 -4.66 -17.53
N HIS A 246 -5.35 -4.43 -18.82
CA HIS A 246 -4.57 -3.47 -19.61
C HIS A 246 -5.37 -2.20 -19.98
N PHE A 247 -6.32 -1.76 -19.14
CA PHE A 247 -7.19 -0.61 -19.43
C PHE A 247 -7.60 0.15 -18.15
N GLN A 248 -8.14 1.37 -18.31
CA GLN A 248 -8.67 2.15 -17.18
C GLN A 248 -10.04 1.61 -16.77
N GLY A 249 -10.17 1.06 -15.57
CA GLY A 249 -11.47 0.66 -15.04
C GLY A 249 -12.24 1.84 -14.44
N SER A 250 -13.12 1.54 -13.48
CA SER A 250 -13.91 2.54 -12.75
C SER A 250 -13.25 2.98 -11.45
N VAL A 251 -13.36 4.26 -11.12
CA VAL A 251 -12.88 4.78 -9.83
C VAL A 251 -13.81 4.31 -8.70
N PRO A 252 -13.30 3.94 -7.52
CA PRO A 252 -14.11 3.77 -6.32
C PRO A 252 -15.02 4.98 -6.06
N ASP A 253 -16.21 4.76 -5.52
CA ASP A 253 -17.12 5.87 -5.21
C ASP A 253 -16.50 6.80 -4.17
N VAL A 254 -16.43 8.08 -4.52
CA VAL A 254 -15.90 9.15 -3.66
C VAL A 254 -17.03 9.94 -2.98
N LEU A 255 -18.29 9.71 -3.34
CA LEU A 255 -19.44 10.36 -2.70
C LEU A 255 -19.84 9.65 -1.39
N ASP A 256 -18.89 9.57 -0.46
CA ASP A 256 -19.08 8.95 0.86
C ASP A 256 -19.59 9.95 1.92
N ASP A 257 -20.85 9.80 2.31
CA ASP A 257 -21.53 10.66 3.30
C ASP A 257 -20.83 10.62 4.67
N ALA A 258 -20.34 9.45 5.09
CA ALA A 258 -19.73 9.26 6.40
C ALA A 258 -18.46 10.13 6.57
N SER A 259 -17.61 10.20 5.55
CA SER A 259 -16.39 11.01 5.55
C SER A 259 -16.66 12.47 5.19
N LEU A 260 -17.43 12.72 4.12
CA LEU A 260 -17.68 14.07 3.62
C LEU A 260 -18.45 14.92 4.64
N SER A 261 -19.40 14.34 5.37
CA SER A 261 -20.17 15.08 6.38
C SER A 261 -19.29 15.62 7.51
N LYS A 262 -18.16 14.95 7.77
CA LYS A 262 -17.15 15.34 8.76
C LYS A 262 -16.09 16.29 8.21
N GLY A 263 -16.18 16.66 6.93
CA GLY A 263 -15.27 17.62 6.30
C GLY A 263 -13.98 17.00 5.78
N PHE A 264 -13.89 15.66 5.69
CA PHE A 264 -12.80 15.01 4.96
C PHE A 264 -13.02 15.16 3.45
N ALA A 265 -11.94 15.20 2.68
CA ALA A 265 -12.03 14.93 1.25
C ALA A 265 -11.85 13.43 0.99
N VAL A 266 -12.55 12.89 0.02
CA VAL A 266 -12.48 11.47 -0.38
C VAL A 266 -11.83 11.38 -1.74
N VAL A 267 -10.77 10.59 -1.87
CA VAL A 267 -9.88 10.60 -3.03
C VAL A 267 -9.52 9.18 -3.44
N SER A 268 -9.61 8.87 -4.74
CA SER A 268 -9.12 7.59 -5.27
C SER A 268 -8.74 7.68 -6.75
N SER A 269 -8.03 6.66 -7.23
CA SER A 269 -7.73 6.40 -8.64
C SER A 269 -8.20 4.99 -9.05
N THR A 270 -8.42 4.77 -10.35
CA THR A 270 -8.57 3.42 -10.93
C THR A 270 -7.36 2.54 -10.64
N LEU A 271 -6.17 3.14 -10.56
CA LEU A 271 -4.93 2.44 -10.19
C LEU A 271 -4.86 2.11 -8.69
N ASN A 272 -5.82 2.55 -7.89
CA ASN A 272 -5.98 2.14 -6.50
C ASN A 272 -7.03 1.02 -6.32
N VAL A 273 -7.33 0.31 -7.41
CA VAL A 273 -8.17 -0.90 -7.43
C VAL A 273 -7.32 -2.05 -7.94
N LEU A 274 -6.90 -2.97 -7.07
CA LEU A 274 -6.07 -4.09 -7.52
C LEU A 274 -6.80 -4.97 -8.54
N GLY A 275 -8.13 -5.06 -8.48
CA GLY A 275 -8.96 -5.69 -9.51
C GLY A 275 -8.91 -5.03 -10.90
N GLN A 276 -8.17 -3.94 -11.06
CA GLN A 276 -7.92 -3.26 -12.34
C GLN A 276 -6.42 -3.20 -12.64
N ASP A 277 -5.60 -2.94 -11.63
CA ASP A 277 -4.14 -2.86 -11.73
C ASP A 277 -3.54 -3.59 -10.52
N CYS A 278 -3.24 -4.89 -10.64
CA CYS A 278 -2.62 -5.64 -9.55
C CYS A 278 -1.11 -5.36 -9.45
N ASN A 279 -0.76 -4.11 -9.19
CA ASN A 279 0.59 -3.61 -9.03
C ASN A 279 0.65 -2.55 -7.93
N GLU A 280 1.08 -2.94 -6.74
CA GLU A 280 1.04 -2.04 -5.57
C GLU A 280 2.10 -0.93 -5.63
N VAL A 281 3.09 -1.01 -6.54
CA VAL A 281 4.02 0.11 -6.78
C VAL A 281 3.33 1.20 -7.61
N VAL A 282 2.63 0.82 -8.68
CA VAL A 282 1.85 1.74 -9.52
C VAL A 282 0.72 2.36 -8.71
N SER A 283 0.01 1.57 -7.90
CA SER A 283 -0.99 2.10 -6.95
C SER A 283 -0.41 3.17 -6.00
N ALA A 284 0.79 2.94 -5.45
CA ALA A 284 1.47 3.93 -4.60
C ALA A 284 1.87 5.19 -5.36
N GLU A 285 2.32 5.06 -6.61
CA GLU A 285 2.69 6.18 -7.48
C GLU A 285 1.49 7.04 -7.84
N ALA A 286 0.41 6.42 -8.30
CA ALA A 286 -0.85 7.10 -8.58
C ALA A 286 -1.38 7.84 -7.33
N MET A 287 -1.32 7.21 -6.16
CA MET A 287 -1.70 7.86 -4.90
C MET A 287 -0.80 9.06 -4.59
N MET A 288 0.51 8.93 -4.76
CA MET A 288 1.47 10.01 -4.53
C MET A 288 1.19 11.21 -5.46
N MET A 289 1.02 10.96 -6.76
CA MET A 289 0.75 12.01 -7.76
C MET A 289 -0.60 12.69 -7.55
N VAL A 290 -1.64 11.94 -7.19
CA VAL A 290 -2.96 12.52 -6.89
C VAL A 290 -2.91 13.31 -5.57
N LYS A 291 -2.15 12.87 -4.56
CA LYS A 291 -1.93 13.67 -3.33
C LYS A 291 -1.21 14.98 -3.61
N GLU A 292 -0.20 14.97 -4.49
CA GLU A 292 0.47 16.19 -4.94
C GLU A 292 -0.52 17.18 -5.58
N HIS A 293 -1.35 16.70 -6.50
CA HIS A 293 -2.42 17.49 -7.13
C HIS A 293 -3.44 18.02 -6.10
N VAL A 294 -3.81 17.21 -5.10
CA VAL A 294 -4.65 17.68 -3.98
C VAL A 294 -3.98 18.85 -3.26
N VAL A 295 -2.68 18.79 -2.97
CA VAL A 295 -1.99 19.88 -2.28
C VAL A 295 -1.92 21.15 -3.13
N GLU A 296 -1.71 21.01 -4.44
CA GLU A 296 -1.61 22.15 -5.37
C GLU A 296 -2.93 22.83 -5.63
N ARG A 297 -4.04 22.08 -5.64
CA ARG A 297 -5.37 22.61 -5.98
C ARG A 297 -6.24 22.90 -4.76
N TYR A 298 -6.09 22.11 -3.70
CA TYR A 298 -6.95 22.17 -2.52
C TYR A 298 -6.22 22.68 -1.28
N GLY A 299 -4.97 22.29 -1.06
CA GLY A 299 -4.12 22.76 0.04
C GLY A 299 -3.43 21.63 0.81
N GLU A 300 -2.58 21.99 1.77
CA GLU A 300 -1.79 21.00 2.53
C GLU A 300 -2.67 19.97 3.26
N VAL A 301 -2.24 18.71 3.20
CA VAL A 301 -2.90 17.57 3.86
C VAL A 301 -2.31 17.36 5.25
N ARG A 302 -3.18 17.22 6.26
CA ARG A 302 -2.82 16.90 7.65
C ARG A 302 -2.51 15.42 7.83
N TYR A 303 -3.43 14.56 7.42
CA TYR A 303 -3.22 13.11 7.37
C TYR A 303 -4.16 12.42 6.39
N THR A 304 -3.79 11.20 5.97
CA THR A 304 -4.57 10.34 5.07
C THR A 304 -4.93 9.01 5.74
N ILE A 305 -6.22 8.67 5.73
CA ILE A 305 -6.76 7.40 6.21
C ILE A 305 -7.10 6.52 5.00
N GLY A 306 -6.51 5.33 4.93
CA GLY A 306 -6.89 4.32 3.93
C GLY A 306 -8.02 3.44 4.45
N ASN A 307 -8.92 3.00 3.57
CA ASN A 307 -9.89 1.95 3.86
C ASN A 307 -10.13 1.09 2.62
N GLY A 308 -10.55 -0.16 2.80
CA GLY A 308 -10.75 -1.07 1.67
C GLY A 308 -10.72 -2.53 2.08
N CYS A 309 -11.43 -3.36 1.32
CA CYS A 309 -11.59 -4.80 1.57
C CYS A 309 -10.71 -5.62 0.61
N SER A 310 -10.22 -6.78 1.03
CA SER A 310 -9.58 -7.75 0.13
C SER A 310 -8.32 -7.18 -0.53
N GLY A 311 -8.24 -7.08 -1.86
CA GLY A 311 -7.18 -6.33 -2.55
C GLY A 311 -6.99 -4.89 -2.05
N GLY A 312 -8.05 -4.23 -1.57
CA GLY A 312 -7.96 -2.91 -0.96
C GLY A 312 -7.23 -2.93 0.39
N SER A 313 -7.29 -4.03 1.14
CA SER A 313 -6.52 -4.20 2.37
C SER A 313 -5.04 -4.45 2.09
N ILE A 314 -4.73 -5.20 1.02
CA ILE A 314 -3.35 -5.43 0.56
C ILE A 314 -2.66 -4.11 0.25
N GLN A 315 -3.33 -3.24 -0.52
CA GLN A 315 -2.81 -1.92 -0.88
C GLN A 315 -2.48 -1.10 0.36
N GLN A 316 -3.39 -1.04 1.33
CA GLN A 316 -3.15 -0.31 2.58
C GLN A 316 -1.92 -0.80 3.33
N HIS A 317 -1.79 -2.12 3.55
CA HIS A 317 -0.64 -2.69 4.26
C HIS A 317 0.67 -2.48 3.48
N VAL A 318 0.67 -2.75 2.17
CA VAL A 318 1.89 -2.70 1.36
C VAL A 318 2.35 -1.26 1.14
N ILE A 319 1.42 -0.32 0.87
CA ILE A 319 1.75 1.10 0.65
C ILE A 319 2.21 1.75 1.95
N ALA A 320 1.52 1.54 3.08
CA ALA A 320 1.92 2.12 4.36
C ALA A 320 3.31 1.62 4.82
N ALA A 321 3.66 0.36 4.51
CA ALA A 321 4.98 -0.19 4.77
C ALA A 321 6.05 0.32 3.79
N SER A 322 5.77 0.24 2.49
CA SER A 322 6.78 0.44 1.44
C SER A 322 7.01 1.92 1.10
N TYR A 323 6.01 2.77 1.28
CA TYR A 323 6.07 4.21 1.03
C TYR A 323 5.54 5.01 2.24
N PRO A 324 6.22 4.96 3.40
CA PRO A 324 5.75 5.62 4.62
C PRO A 324 5.52 7.12 4.40
N GLY A 325 4.37 7.63 4.83
CA GLY A 325 3.93 9.01 4.64
C GLY A 325 2.83 9.18 3.59
N LEU A 326 2.59 8.19 2.72
CA LEU A 326 1.40 8.21 1.85
C LEU A 326 0.11 7.91 2.64
N LEU A 327 0.17 6.97 3.58
CA LEU A 327 -0.89 6.64 4.53
C LEU A 327 -0.43 6.91 5.96
N ASP A 328 -1.29 7.55 6.75
CA ASP A 328 -1.00 7.89 8.15
C ASP A 328 -1.65 6.91 9.13
N GLY A 329 -2.83 6.39 8.79
CA GLY A 329 -3.55 5.33 9.48
C GLY A 329 -4.39 4.51 8.47
N ILE A 330 -4.68 3.26 8.80
CA ILE A 330 -5.36 2.34 7.89
C ILE A 330 -6.50 1.59 8.58
N GLN A 331 -7.56 1.35 7.82
CA GLN A 331 -8.73 0.55 8.20
C GLN A 331 -8.92 -0.58 7.18
N PRO A 332 -8.03 -1.61 7.18
CA PRO A 332 -8.18 -2.75 6.29
C PRO A 332 -9.43 -3.55 6.67
N ASN A 333 -10.16 -4.03 5.66
CA ASN A 333 -11.35 -4.87 5.82
C ASN A 333 -11.14 -6.20 5.13
N CYS A 334 -11.79 -7.27 5.61
CA CYS A 334 -11.64 -8.64 5.07
C CYS A 334 -10.18 -8.91 4.63
N SER A 335 -9.28 -8.56 5.55
CA SER A 335 -7.88 -8.23 5.32
C SER A 335 -7.05 -9.37 4.76
N TYR A 336 -6.09 -9.05 3.89
CA TYR A 336 -4.92 -9.84 3.50
C TYR A 336 -3.65 -8.99 3.68
N PRO A 337 -2.52 -9.59 4.15
CA PRO A 337 -1.27 -8.84 4.33
C PRO A 337 -0.62 -8.37 3.03
N ASP A 338 -0.59 -9.23 1.99
CA ASP A 338 0.00 -8.94 0.67
C ASP A 338 -0.46 -9.94 -0.40
N VAL A 339 -0.19 -9.62 -1.68
CA VAL A 339 -0.55 -10.48 -2.83
C VAL A 339 0.21 -11.81 -2.80
N TRP A 340 1.50 -11.82 -2.48
CA TRP A 340 2.36 -12.96 -2.76
C TRP A 340 2.28 -14.09 -1.73
N SER A 341 2.08 -13.77 -0.45
CA SER A 341 1.69 -14.77 0.55
C SER A 341 0.33 -15.38 0.23
N THR A 342 -0.63 -14.55 -0.21
CA THR A 342 -1.94 -15.04 -0.68
C THR A 342 -1.82 -15.94 -1.93
N ALA A 343 -0.93 -15.58 -2.87
CA ALA A 343 -0.68 -16.38 -4.07
C ALA A 343 -0.14 -17.78 -3.75
N ASN A 344 0.55 -17.99 -2.62
CA ASN A 344 0.92 -19.33 -2.19
C ASN A 344 -0.31 -20.19 -1.91
N GLU A 345 -1.32 -19.65 -1.20
CA GLU A 345 -2.56 -20.37 -0.91
C GLU A 345 -3.31 -20.72 -2.21
N VAL A 346 -3.44 -19.77 -3.13
CA VAL A 346 -4.07 -20.01 -4.45
C VAL A 346 -3.37 -21.16 -5.18
N HIS A 347 -2.04 -21.13 -5.23
CA HIS A 347 -1.23 -22.16 -5.87
C HIS A 347 -1.41 -23.53 -5.20
N ASP A 348 -1.31 -23.57 -3.87
CA ASP A 348 -1.39 -24.80 -3.08
C ASP A 348 -2.81 -25.41 -3.11
N CYS A 349 -3.85 -24.58 -3.06
CA CYS A 349 -5.25 -25.01 -3.21
C CYS A 349 -5.54 -25.59 -4.60
N SER A 350 -5.04 -24.96 -5.68
CA SER A 350 -5.16 -25.50 -7.05
C SER A 350 -4.53 -26.89 -7.16
N LEU A 351 -3.36 -27.10 -6.56
CA LEU A 351 -2.72 -28.42 -6.53
C LEU A 351 -3.49 -29.46 -5.70
N LEU A 352 -4.01 -29.07 -4.52
CA LEU A 352 -4.79 -29.97 -3.66
C LEU A 352 -6.09 -30.44 -4.34
N LEU A 353 -6.86 -29.51 -4.91
CA LEU A 353 -8.09 -29.86 -5.64
C LEU A 353 -7.80 -30.76 -6.84
N ARG A 354 -6.76 -30.43 -7.61
CA ARG A 354 -6.33 -31.27 -8.72
C ARG A 354 -6.03 -32.71 -8.27
N TYR A 355 -5.27 -32.86 -7.18
CA TYR A 355 -4.90 -34.17 -6.66
C TYR A 355 -6.12 -34.94 -6.14
N TRP A 356 -7.00 -34.31 -5.36
CA TRP A 356 -8.21 -34.97 -4.85
C TRP A 356 -9.13 -35.44 -5.98
N ASN A 357 -9.26 -34.66 -7.05
CA ASN A 357 -10.01 -35.07 -8.24
C ASN A 357 -9.37 -36.27 -8.96
N ALA A 358 -8.04 -36.42 -8.89
CA ALA A 358 -7.33 -37.56 -9.46
C ALA A 358 -7.29 -38.81 -8.54
N ALA A 359 -7.52 -38.64 -7.24
CA ALA A 359 -7.45 -39.71 -6.23
C ALA A 359 -8.66 -39.70 -5.26
N PRO A 360 -9.91 -39.71 -5.77
CA PRO A 360 -11.10 -39.49 -4.94
C PRO A 360 -11.27 -40.56 -3.84
N GLU A 361 -10.94 -41.81 -4.14
CA GLU A 361 -11.14 -42.95 -3.23
C GLU A 361 -10.34 -42.83 -1.92
N LEU A 362 -9.20 -42.12 -1.93
CA LEU A 362 -8.39 -41.87 -0.73
C LEU A 362 -8.85 -40.67 0.09
N TRP A 363 -9.76 -39.84 -0.43
CA TRP A 363 -10.09 -38.51 0.13
C TRP A 363 -11.59 -38.24 0.22
N MET A 364 -12.37 -39.28 0.50
CA MET A 364 -13.83 -39.21 0.64
C MET A 364 -14.31 -38.51 1.92
N VAL A 365 -13.43 -38.32 2.92
CA VAL A 365 -13.78 -37.73 4.22
C VAL A 365 -13.46 -36.25 4.24
N GLU A 366 -14.48 -35.41 4.30
CA GLU A 366 -14.33 -33.95 4.23
C GLU A 366 -13.44 -33.37 5.32
N VAL A 367 -13.59 -33.85 6.57
CA VAL A 367 -12.76 -33.39 7.70
C VAL A 367 -11.27 -33.65 7.46
N GLN A 368 -10.92 -34.71 6.73
CA GLN A 368 -9.52 -34.98 6.36
C GLN A 368 -9.03 -33.99 5.31
N ARG A 369 -9.85 -33.64 4.31
CA ARG A 369 -9.52 -32.61 3.31
C ARG A 369 -9.34 -31.24 3.94
N ALA A 370 -10.28 -30.84 4.80
CA ALA A 370 -10.21 -29.60 5.56
C ALA A 370 -8.92 -29.49 6.40
N ALA A 371 -8.56 -30.57 7.11
CA ALA A 371 -7.33 -30.58 7.90
C ALA A 371 -6.04 -30.54 7.07
N VAL A 372 -6.06 -31.06 5.84
CA VAL A 372 -4.91 -31.01 4.92
C VAL A 372 -4.80 -29.65 4.24
N SER A 373 -5.92 -29.02 3.89
CA SER A 373 -5.92 -27.65 3.37
C SER A 373 -5.75 -26.60 4.45
N GLY A 374 -5.83 -26.96 5.73
CA GLY A 374 -5.70 -26.02 6.86
C GLY A 374 -6.92 -25.14 7.08
N HIS A 375 -8.03 -25.42 6.40
CA HIS A 375 -9.25 -24.64 6.44
C HIS A 375 -10.34 -25.27 7.31
N ALA A 376 -11.44 -24.55 7.50
CA ALA A 376 -12.64 -25.11 8.13
C ALA A 376 -13.23 -26.25 7.28
N THR A 377 -13.20 -26.07 5.97
CA THR A 377 -13.69 -26.99 4.93
C THR A 377 -12.80 -26.90 3.70
N ALA A 378 -12.88 -27.87 2.79
CA ALA A 378 -12.21 -27.80 1.48
C ALA A 378 -12.78 -26.68 0.59
N SER A 379 -13.96 -26.13 0.92
CA SER A 379 -14.64 -25.10 0.15
C SER A 379 -13.84 -23.81 -0.03
N ASN A 380 -12.87 -23.50 0.84
CA ASN A 380 -12.00 -22.33 0.65
C ASN A 380 -11.11 -22.51 -0.58
N CYS A 381 -10.55 -23.71 -0.77
CA CYS A 381 -9.80 -24.02 -1.98
C CYS A 381 -10.69 -24.02 -3.22
N GLU A 382 -11.91 -24.56 -3.11
CA GLU A 382 -12.92 -24.51 -4.19
C GLU A 382 -13.27 -23.05 -4.52
N ALA A 383 -13.39 -22.18 -3.52
CA ALA A 383 -13.64 -20.75 -3.72
C ALA A 383 -12.48 -20.10 -4.49
N TRP A 384 -11.21 -20.34 -4.13
CA TRP A 384 -10.06 -19.79 -4.85
C TRP A 384 -10.02 -20.18 -6.33
N VAL A 385 -10.32 -21.45 -6.63
CA VAL A 385 -10.04 -22.06 -7.93
C VAL A 385 -11.29 -22.13 -8.83
N GLU A 386 -12.42 -22.55 -8.27
CA GLU A 386 -13.67 -22.76 -9.01
C GLU A 386 -14.63 -21.56 -8.88
N GLY A 387 -14.58 -20.86 -7.73
CA GLY A 387 -15.39 -19.67 -7.48
C GLY A 387 -14.81 -18.42 -8.14
N PHE A 388 -13.56 -18.10 -7.81
CA PHE A 388 -12.89 -16.86 -8.23
C PHE A 388 -11.87 -17.05 -9.36
N TRP A 389 -11.48 -18.30 -9.67
CA TRP A 389 -10.55 -18.62 -10.78
C TRP A 389 -9.18 -17.95 -10.68
N TYR A 390 -8.71 -17.62 -9.48
CA TYR A 390 -7.47 -16.87 -9.31
C TYR A 390 -6.22 -17.66 -9.71
N ASP A 391 -6.27 -19.00 -9.70
CA ASP A 391 -5.18 -19.81 -10.24
C ASP A 391 -5.06 -19.67 -11.77
N ARG A 392 -6.14 -19.24 -12.45
CA ARG A 392 -6.13 -18.91 -13.88
C ARG A 392 -5.92 -17.42 -14.12
N SER A 393 -6.76 -16.56 -13.56
CA SER A 393 -6.73 -15.12 -13.85
C SER A 393 -5.43 -14.43 -13.46
N LEU A 394 -4.68 -15.00 -12.49
CA LEU A 394 -3.43 -14.41 -12.01
C LEU A 394 -2.17 -15.21 -12.36
N MET A 395 -2.28 -16.51 -12.61
CA MET A 395 -1.09 -17.35 -12.79
C MET A 395 -0.99 -17.98 -14.18
N ASP A 396 -2.11 -18.08 -14.91
CA ASP A 396 -2.14 -18.68 -16.24
C ASP A 396 -1.98 -17.58 -17.31
N PRO A 397 -0.83 -17.52 -18.01
CA PRO A 397 -0.57 -16.50 -19.02
C PRO A 397 -1.50 -16.63 -20.24
N ALA A 398 -2.13 -17.78 -20.45
CA ALA A 398 -3.08 -18.01 -21.54
C ALA A 398 -4.52 -17.59 -21.16
N PHE A 399 -4.74 -17.12 -19.93
CA PHE A 399 -6.06 -16.71 -19.43
C PHE A 399 -6.08 -15.28 -18.86
N GLY A 400 -5.03 -14.84 -18.16
CA GLY A 400 -5.11 -13.66 -17.28
C GLY A 400 -5.37 -12.29 -17.91
N CYS A 401 -5.39 -12.16 -19.25
CA CYS A 401 -5.68 -10.85 -19.89
C CYS A 401 -7.17 -10.64 -20.17
N ASP A 402 -8.01 -11.62 -19.90
CA ASP A 402 -9.43 -11.58 -20.24
C ASP A 402 -10.25 -10.88 -19.15
N ALA A 403 -10.74 -9.68 -19.45
CA ALA A 403 -11.67 -8.93 -18.60
C ALA A 403 -13.07 -9.58 -18.50
N SER A 404 -13.38 -10.54 -19.39
CA SER A 404 -14.61 -11.32 -19.39
C SER A 404 -14.53 -12.60 -18.57
N ALA A 405 -13.44 -12.83 -17.82
CA ALA A 405 -13.26 -14.02 -16.98
C ALA A 405 -14.39 -14.28 -15.97
N THR A 406 -15.23 -13.26 -15.68
CA THR A 406 -16.42 -13.37 -14.82
C THR A 406 -17.71 -13.77 -15.58
N ASP A 407 -17.71 -13.78 -16.92
CA ASP A 407 -18.83 -14.16 -17.78
C ASP A 407 -18.53 -15.47 -18.51
N VAL A 408 -19.24 -16.53 -18.13
CA VAL A 408 -19.05 -17.89 -18.63
C VAL A 408 -19.36 -18.02 -20.13
N GLU A 409 -20.26 -17.19 -20.67
CA GLU A 409 -20.67 -17.24 -22.08
C GLU A 409 -19.66 -16.49 -22.98
N ALA A 410 -19.25 -15.28 -22.57
CA ALA A 410 -18.17 -14.54 -23.25
C ALA A 410 -16.84 -15.32 -23.26
N ARG A 411 -16.57 -16.06 -22.18
CA ARG A 411 -15.43 -16.97 -22.02
C ARG A 411 -15.41 -18.15 -23.01
N ALA A 412 -16.57 -18.73 -23.32
CA ALA A 412 -16.65 -19.83 -24.28
C ALA A 412 -16.34 -19.36 -25.71
N GLU A 413 -16.67 -18.10 -26.03
CA GLU A 413 -16.33 -17.44 -27.30
C GLU A 413 -14.85 -17.02 -27.34
N TYR A 414 -14.25 -16.57 -26.23
CA TYR A 414 -12.82 -16.25 -26.13
C TYR A 414 -11.92 -17.49 -26.31
N LEU A 415 -12.28 -18.62 -25.69
CA LEU A 415 -11.54 -19.89 -25.83
C LEU A 415 -11.71 -20.56 -27.20
N THR A 416 -12.70 -20.14 -28.00
CA THR A 416 -12.99 -20.68 -29.34
C THR A 416 -12.77 -19.68 -30.48
N GLY A 417 -12.42 -18.43 -30.18
CA GLY A 417 -12.16 -17.34 -31.13
C GLY A 417 -10.67 -17.01 -31.33
N SER A 418 -10.38 -16.03 -32.19
CA SER A 418 -9.04 -15.48 -32.36
C SER A 418 -8.69 -14.60 -31.16
N GLN A 419 -7.79 -15.07 -30.29
CA GLN A 419 -7.18 -14.22 -29.26
C GLN A 419 -6.60 -12.96 -29.91
N PRO A 420 -6.67 -11.78 -29.24
CA PRO A 420 -6.07 -10.57 -29.80
C PRO A 420 -4.60 -10.78 -30.14
N ASP A 421 -4.11 -10.25 -31.26
CA ASP A 421 -2.74 -10.47 -31.75
C ASP A 421 -1.63 -9.99 -30.78
N TRP A 422 -1.98 -9.20 -29.76
CA TRP A 422 -1.05 -8.75 -28.72
C TRP A 422 -0.89 -9.75 -27.57
N PHE A 423 -1.77 -10.74 -27.47
CA PHE A 423 -1.87 -11.68 -26.35
C PHE A 423 -0.88 -12.84 -26.48
N TYR A 424 -0.31 -13.28 -25.35
CA TYR A 424 0.61 -14.42 -25.32
C TYR A 424 -0.07 -15.73 -25.73
N ASN A 425 0.53 -16.43 -26.68
CA ASN A 425 0.20 -17.83 -26.95
C ASN A 425 1.49 -18.64 -27.06
N ALA A 426 1.59 -19.73 -26.29
CA ALA A 426 2.79 -20.54 -26.22
C ALA A 426 3.20 -21.17 -27.58
N GLU A 427 2.24 -21.35 -28.49
CA GLU A 427 2.44 -21.98 -29.79
C GLU A 427 2.49 -20.94 -30.93
N THR A 428 1.57 -19.98 -30.93
CA THR A 428 1.35 -19.08 -32.08
C THR A 428 1.86 -17.65 -31.86
N ASN A 429 2.05 -17.20 -30.62
CA ASN A 429 2.47 -15.84 -30.29
C ASN A 429 3.27 -15.74 -28.98
N ARG A 430 4.47 -16.34 -28.94
CA ARG A 430 5.32 -16.35 -27.74
C ARG A 430 5.82 -14.98 -27.30
N GLY A 431 5.76 -13.97 -28.19
CA GLY A 431 6.15 -12.59 -27.90
C GLY A 431 5.01 -11.72 -27.37
N GLY A 432 3.78 -12.24 -27.31
CA GLY A 432 2.63 -11.50 -26.80
C GLY A 432 2.74 -11.19 -25.30
N ALA A 433 1.94 -10.23 -24.85
CA ALA A 433 1.86 -9.87 -23.43
C ALA A 433 1.24 -11.00 -22.62
N ARG A 434 1.86 -11.28 -21.48
CA ARG A 434 1.41 -12.27 -20.50
C ARG A 434 0.77 -11.52 -19.34
N CYS A 435 -0.47 -11.86 -19.00
CA CYS A 435 -1.17 -11.21 -17.90
C CYS A 435 -1.19 -12.08 -16.65
N THR A 436 -0.02 -12.60 -16.29
CA THR A 436 0.18 -13.16 -14.95
C THR A 436 0.58 -12.04 -14.00
N ILE A 437 0.35 -12.20 -12.70
CA ILE A 437 0.75 -11.17 -11.71
C ILE A 437 2.26 -10.89 -11.68
N HIS A 438 3.11 -11.86 -12.04
CA HIS A 438 4.56 -11.61 -12.12
C HIS A 438 4.95 -10.88 -13.41
N ASP A 439 4.37 -11.26 -14.56
CA ASP A 439 4.65 -10.58 -15.83
C ASP A 439 4.13 -9.15 -15.83
N TYR A 440 2.97 -8.92 -15.21
CA TYR A 440 2.39 -7.59 -15.02
C TYR A 440 3.24 -6.70 -14.11
N GLN A 441 3.96 -7.31 -13.16
CA GLN A 441 4.89 -6.64 -12.25
C GLN A 441 6.36 -6.76 -12.70
N VAL A 442 6.64 -6.94 -14.00
CA VAL A 442 8.01 -7.23 -14.50
C VAL A 442 9.05 -6.17 -14.13
N ALA A 443 8.66 -4.90 -13.91
CA ALA A 443 9.56 -3.86 -13.41
C ALA A 443 10.14 -4.19 -12.02
N ILE A 444 9.37 -4.90 -11.19
CA ILE A 444 9.77 -5.34 -9.85
C ILE A 444 10.66 -6.59 -9.95
N TRP A 445 10.20 -7.59 -10.69
CA TRP A 445 10.78 -8.94 -10.69
C TRP A 445 11.96 -9.11 -11.64
N GLY A 446 11.97 -8.35 -12.73
CA GLY A 446 12.88 -8.57 -13.84
C GLY A 446 12.54 -9.81 -14.63
N ARG A 447 13.34 -10.05 -15.66
CA ARG A 447 13.15 -11.15 -16.61
C ARG A 447 14.10 -12.30 -16.35
N ARG A 448 13.66 -13.50 -16.69
CA ARG A 448 14.45 -14.73 -16.76
C ARG A 448 15.28 -14.74 -18.04
N LEU A 449 16.50 -15.27 -17.97
CA LEU A 449 17.41 -15.27 -19.12
C LEU A 449 17.01 -16.30 -20.18
N GLN A 450 16.40 -17.40 -19.77
CA GLN A 450 16.09 -18.55 -20.63
C GLN A 450 14.89 -18.33 -21.56
N ASP A 451 13.90 -17.55 -21.14
CA ASP A 451 12.62 -17.38 -21.84
C ASP A 451 12.17 -15.91 -21.94
N GLY A 452 12.80 -14.99 -21.21
CA GLY A 452 12.44 -13.57 -21.20
C GLY A 452 11.19 -13.23 -20.39
N PHE A 453 10.53 -14.21 -19.77
CA PHE A 453 9.36 -14.01 -18.92
C PHE A 453 9.75 -13.41 -17.57
N ALA A 454 8.81 -12.81 -16.85
CA ALA A 454 9.12 -12.29 -15.54
C ALA A 454 9.49 -13.40 -14.55
N ARG A 455 10.31 -13.08 -13.55
CA ARG A 455 10.67 -14.01 -12.49
C ARG A 455 9.50 -14.19 -11.52
N ARG A 456 9.31 -15.41 -11.02
CA ARG A 456 8.19 -15.79 -10.15
C ARG A 456 8.69 -16.22 -8.76
N PRO A 457 8.16 -15.67 -7.65
CA PRO A 457 8.57 -16.04 -6.29
C PRO A 457 7.73 -17.17 -5.66
N LEU A 458 7.11 -18.05 -6.46
CA LEU A 458 6.31 -19.19 -5.97
C LEU A 458 7.12 -20.48 -5.93
N ASP A 459 7.07 -21.19 -4.81
CA ASP A 459 7.81 -22.44 -4.56
C ASP A 459 6.96 -23.41 -3.74
N ASN A 460 7.01 -24.71 -4.02
CA ASN A 460 6.47 -25.75 -3.13
C ASN A 460 7.43 -26.91 -2.90
N VAL A 461 8.73 -26.71 -3.14
CA VAL A 461 9.77 -27.72 -2.90
C VAL A 461 9.93 -27.94 -1.39
N GLY A 462 9.82 -29.20 -0.96
CA GLY A 462 9.98 -29.58 0.45
C GLY A 462 8.71 -29.40 1.30
N VAL A 463 7.64 -28.80 0.78
CA VAL A 463 6.37 -28.64 1.50
C VAL A 463 5.70 -30.00 1.70
N GLN A 464 5.35 -30.30 2.94
CA GLN A 464 4.71 -31.55 3.36
C GLN A 464 3.21 -31.35 3.59
N TYR A 465 2.41 -31.36 2.53
CA TYR A 465 0.97 -31.13 2.64
C TYR A 465 0.33 -32.18 3.57
N GLY A 466 -0.46 -31.70 4.53
CA GLY A 466 -1.13 -32.55 5.53
C GLY A 466 -0.26 -33.01 6.70
N LEU A 467 0.93 -32.44 6.92
CA LEU A 467 1.81 -32.84 8.02
C LEU A 467 1.14 -32.77 9.40
N VAL A 468 0.43 -31.67 9.69
CA VAL A 468 -0.27 -31.49 10.98
C VAL A 468 -1.41 -32.52 11.13
N ALA A 469 -2.13 -32.81 10.05
CA ALA A 469 -3.18 -33.82 10.02
C ALA A 469 -2.61 -35.25 10.24
N LEU A 470 -1.43 -35.55 9.69
CA LEU A 470 -0.74 -36.82 9.93
C LEU A 470 -0.31 -36.93 11.39
N GLN A 471 0.33 -35.88 11.93
CA GLN A 471 0.84 -35.89 13.30
C GLN A 471 -0.27 -36.03 14.36
N SER A 472 -1.48 -35.55 14.05
CA SER A 472 -2.67 -35.73 14.90
C SER A 472 -3.36 -37.08 14.72
N GLY A 473 -2.93 -37.90 13.76
CA GLY A 473 -3.55 -39.19 13.44
C GLY A 473 -4.87 -39.08 12.67
N LEU A 474 -5.20 -37.90 12.13
CA LEU A 474 -6.44 -37.66 11.41
C LEU A 474 -6.41 -38.24 9.98
N ILE A 475 -5.23 -38.30 9.37
CA ILE A 475 -4.99 -38.98 8.09
C ILE A 475 -4.03 -40.15 8.26
N LEU A 476 -4.16 -41.15 7.39
CA LEU A 476 -3.31 -42.33 7.37
C LEU A 476 -1.91 -42.00 6.81
N PRO A 477 -0.85 -42.71 7.25
CA PRO A 477 0.48 -42.60 6.65
C PRO A 477 0.47 -42.77 5.12
N GLU A 478 -0.40 -43.66 4.60
CA GLU A 478 -0.53 -43.86 3.15
C GLU A 478 -1.16 -42.65 2.44
N GLN A 479 -2.19 -42.02 3.01
CA GLN A 479 -2.76 -40.79 2.45
C GLN A 479 -1.71 -39.69 2.36
N PHE A 480 -0.89 -39.52 3.41
CA PHE A 480 0.18 -38.53 3.44
C PHE A 480 1.29 -38.80 2.40
N VAL A 481 1.75 -40.05 2.29
CA VAL A 481 2.79 -40.45 1.33
C VAL A 481 2.29 -40.26 -0.10
N ASP A 482 1.08 -40.76 -0.41
CA ASP A 482 0.50 -40.70 -1.74
C ASP A 482 0.26 -39.26 -2.21
N LEU A 483 -0.30 -38.42 -1.33
CA LEU A 483 -0.49 -36.99 -1.58
C LEU A 483 0.83 -36.32 -1.96
N ASN A 484 1.84 -36.44 -1.11
CA ASN A 484 3.09 -35.71 -1.32
C ASN A 484 3.89 -36.22 -2.53
N GLU A 485 3.77 -37.51 -2.87
CA GLU A 485 4.36 -38.13 -4.06
C GLU A 485 3.72 -37.61 -5.36
N LYS A 486 2.40 -37.37 -5.36
CA LYS A 486 1.63 -37.13 -6.59
C LYS A 486 1.16 -35.69 -6.78
N ILE A 487 1.30 -34.82 -5.78
CA ILE A 487 0.78 -33.45 -5.87
C ILE A 487 1.44 -32.62 -6.97
N GLY A 488 2.76 -32.79 -7.17
CA GLY A 488 3.52 -32.11 -8.23
C GLY A 488 3.59 -30.59 -8.06
N GLY A 489 3.59 -29.88 -9.18
CA GLY A 489 3.64 -28.42 -9.25
C GLY A 489 3.26 -27.91 -10.64
N TYR A 490 3.31 -26.59 -10.81
CA TYR A 490 3.08 -25.90 -12.08
C TYR A 490 4.37 -25.28 -12.64
N ASP A 491 4.55 -25.35 -13.96
CA ASP A 491 5.62 -24.62 -14.67
C ASP A 491 5.29 -23.12 -14.81
N ILE A 492 6.06 -22.39 -15.62
CA ILE A 492 5.88 -20.93 -15.80
C ILE A 492 4.61 -20.58 -16.59
N ASP A 493 4.05 -21.53 -17.34
CA ASP A 493 2.82 -21.36 -18.13
C ASP A 493 1.60 -21.96 -17.41
N MET A 494 1.72 -22.22 -16.11
CA MET A 494 0.67 -22.82 -15.27
C MET A 494 0.23 -24.22 -15.73
N VAL A 495 1.12 -24.95 -16.42
CA VAL A 495 0.89 -26.33 -16.81
C VAL A 495 1.38 -27.25 -15.70
N TRP A 496 0.51 -28.18 -15.26
CA TRP A 496 0.87 -29.12 -14.21
C TRP A 496 1.96 -30.10 -14.67
N GLN A 497 2.90 -30.38 -13.78
CA GLN A 497 3.97 -31.36 -13.97
C GLN A 497 4.21 -32.15 -12.67
N PRO A 498 4.78 -33.38 -12.76
CA PRO A 498 5.15 -34.14 -11.57
C PRO A 498 6.21 -33.46 -10.70
N ALA A 499 7.05 -32.61 -11.30
CA ALA A 499 8.04 -31.83 -10.57
C ALA A 499 7.38 -30.70 -9.78
N ARG A 500 7.85 -30.47 -8.56
CA ARG A 500 7.41 -29.35 -7.71
C ARG A 500 7.79 -28.00 -8.33
N SER A 501 6.94 -26.99 -8.12
CA SER A 501 7.21 -25.62 -8.51
C SER A 501 8.39 -25.06 -7.74
N GLN A 502 9.35 -24.50 -8.47
CA GLN A 502 10.55 -23.89 -7.91
C GLN A 502 10.53 -22.38 -8.17
N ALA A 503 10.73 -21.58 -7.13
CA ALA A 503 10.85 -20.15 -7.27
C ALA A 503 12.16 -19.78 -7.98
N ASP A 504 12.13 -18.69 -8.75
CA ASP A 504 13.36 -18.08 -9.26
C ASP A 504 14.20 -17.56 -8.08
N PRO A 505 15.48 -17.97 -7.91
CA PRO A 505 16.25 -17.61 -6.72
C PRO A 505 16.36 -16.11 -6.46
N GLU A 506 16.48 -15.30 -7.52
CA GLU A 506 16.56 -13.84 -7.40
C GLU A 506 15.23 -13.20 -6.98
N SER A 507 14.07 -13.77 -7.36
CA SER A 507 12.77 -13.20 -7.02
C SER A 507 12.48 -13.30 -5.52
N LEU A 508 13.01 -14.32 -4.84
CA LEU A 508 12.85 -14.48 -3.39
C LEU A 508 13.47 -13.31 -2.61
N ALA A 509 14.70 -12.92 -2.95
CA ALA A 509 15.35 -11.78 -2.33
C ALA A 509 14.64 -10.45 -2.65
N ILE A 510 14.19 -10.31 -3.91
CA ILE A 510 13.40 -9.15 -4.36
C ILE A 510 12.12 -9.04 -3.54
N ALA A 511 11.35 -10.12 -3.37
CA ALA A 511 10.04 -10.11 -2.73
C ALA A 511 10.06 -9.50 -1.33
N TYR A 512 11.07 -9.84 -0.52
CA TYR A 512 11.24 -9.26 0.82
C TYR A 512 11.84 -7.85 0.78
N ARG A 513 12.86 -7.62 -0.05
CA ARG A 513 13.52 -6.31 -0.17
C ARG A 513 12.54 -5.21 -0.57
N THR A 514 11.63 -5.51 -1.49
CA THR A 514 10.67 -4.55 -2.06
C THR A 514 9.35 -4.47 -1.28
N GLY A 515 9.21 -5.23 -0.19
CA GLY A 515 8.00 -5.25 0.62
C GLY A 515 6.79 -5.91 -0.05
N ARG A 516 6.98 -6.64 -1.16
CA ARG A 516 5.93 -7.45 -1.81
C ARG A 516 5.47 -8.62 -0.96
N VAL A 517 6.37 -9.14 -0.12
CA VAL A 517 5.99 -9.82 1.12
C VAL A 517 6.13 -8.79 2.23
N ASN A 518 5.01 -8.46 2.88
CA ASN A 518 4.92 -7.28 3.72
C ASN A 518 5.94 -7.30 4.90
N ASP A 519 6.66 -6.19 5.12
CA ASP A 519 7.52 -5.99 6.30
C ASP A 519 6.81 -5.15 7.36
N ALA A 520 6.29 -5.84 8.38
CA ALA A 520 5.55 -5.25 9.49
C ALA A 520 6.36 -4.27 10.35
N ARG A 521 7.69 -4.24 10.20
CA ARG A 521 8.56 -3.30 10.92
C ARG A 521 8.27 -1.84 10.55
N LEU A 522 7.88 -1.60 9.30
CA LEU A 522 7.52 -0.26 8.82
C LEU A 522 6.06 0.09 9.14
N LEU A 523 5.20 -0.91 9.31
CA LEU A 523 3.80 -0.73 9.72
C LEU A 523 3.62 -0.29 11.18
N ALA A 524 4.62 -0.44 12.05
CA ALA A 524 4.57 0.08 13.42
C ALA A 524 4.33 1.60 13.51
N ARG A 525 4.51 2.32 12.39
CA ARG A 525 4.37 3.78 12.26
C ARG A 525 2.95 4.26 11.98
N VAL A 526 1.99 3.34 11.78
CA VAL A 526 0.60 3.66 11.48
C VAL A 526 -0.36 2.97 12.46
N PRO A 527 -1.41 3.67 12.92
CA PRO A 527 -2.60 3.07 13.50
C PRO A 527 -3.29 2.11 12.52
N ILE A 528 -3.68 0.93 12.99
CA ILE A 528 -4.39 -0.09 12.21
C ILE A 528 -5.64 -0.51 12.98
N ILE A 529 -6.83 -0.33 12.39
CA ILE A 529 -8.06 -0.99 12.86
C ILE A 529 -8.55 -1.93 11.77
N ASP A 530 -8.26 -3.21 11.92
CA ASP A 530 -8.63 -4.28 11.00
C ASP A 530 -10.08 -4.73 11.28
N LEU A 531 -10.89 -4.72 10.23
CA LEU A 531 -12.32 -5.01 10.28
C LEU A 531 -12.63 -6.34 9.61
N ARG A 532 -13.28 -7.24 10.34
CA ARG A 532 -13.60 -8.58 9.85
C ARG A 532 -15.07 -8.92 10.09
N GLY A 533 -15.84 -9.07 9.02
CA GLY A 533 -17.01 -9.95 9.08
C GLY A 533 -16.51 -11.38 9.04
N THR A 534 -16.92 -12.23 9.99
CA THR A 534 -16.38 -13.59 10.10
C THR A 534 -16.68 -14.39 8.83
N SER A 535 -15.64 -14.98 8.25
CA SER A 535 -15.76 -15.90 7.13
C SER A 535 -14.66 -16.95 7.20
N ASN A 536 -15.04 -18.21 7.08
CA ASN A 536 -14.12 -19.34 7.02
C ASN A 536 -14.54 -20.37 5.97
N PHE A 537 -15.47 -20.02 5.08
CA PHE A 537 -16.02 -20.95 4.08
C PHE A 537 -15.78 -20.48 2.63
N GLU A 538 -15.23 -19.28 2.46
CA GLU A 538 -14.75 -18.71 1.20
C GLU A 538 -13.34 -18.11 1.39
N ILE A 539 -12.81 -17.42 0.39
CA ILE A 539 -11.40 -17.00 0.35
C ILE A 539 -10.97 -16.05 1.49
N HIS A 540 -11.86 -15.18 2.00
CA HIS A 540 -11.52 -14.14 3.00
C HIS A 540 -11.44 -14.66 4.44
N THR A 541 -10.70 -15.75 4.62
CA THR A 541 -10.49 -16.45 5.89
C THR A 541 -10.02 -15.53 7.01
N ASP A 542 -10.58 -15.72 8.21
CA ASP A 542 -10.35 -14.85 9.36
C ASP A 542 -8.88 -14.84 9.83
N PHE A 543 -8.10 -15.89 9.54
CA PHE A 543 -6.71 -16.02 10.00
C PHE A 543 -5.80 -14.93 9.45
N ARG A 544 -6.16 -14.31 8.31
CA ARG A 544 -5.35 -13.29 7.65
C ARG A 544 -5.10 -12.04 8.51
N SER A 545 -6.05 -11.63 9.35
CA SER A 545 -5.84 -10.54 10.34
C SER A 545 -4.80 -10.94 11.39
N TYR A 546 -4.80 -12.20 11.79
CA TYR A 546 -3.87 -12.76 12.78
C TYR A 546 -2.50 -13.05 12.18
N ALA A 547 -2.41 -13.41 10.89
CA ALA A 547 -1.14 -13.48 10.18
C ALA A 547 -0.42 -12.12 10.21
N MET A 548 -1.15 -11.02 9.99
CA MET A 548 -0.58 -9.67 10.12
C MET A 548 -0.20 -9.33 11.57
N ARG A 549 -1.02 -9.74 12.56
CA ARG A 549 -0.70 -9.61 14.00
C ARG A 549 0.63 -10.28 14.34
N GLU A 550 0.80 -11.53 13.96
CA GLU A 550 2.02 -12.31 14.17
C GLU A 550 3.24 -11.66 13.52
N ARG A 551 3.09 -11.10 12.31
CA ARG A 551 4.16 -10.36 11.64
C ARG A 551 4.56 -9.10 12.44
N LEU A 552 3.59 -8.34 12.97
CA LEU A 552 3.84 -7.15 13.80
C LEU A 552 4.55 -7.52 15.11
N GLU A 553 4.07 -8.53 15.82
CA GLU A 553 4.67 -8.98 17.08
C GLU A 553 6.09 -9.47 16.88
N ARG A 554 6.33 -10.31 15.86
CA ARG A 554 7.67 -10.82 15.55
C ARG A 554 8.64 -9.73 15.13
N ALA A 555 8.19 -8.70 14.40
CA ALA A 555 9.05 -7.63 13.90
C ALA A 555 9.35 -6.54 14.95
N ASN A 556 8.39 -6.25 15.83
CA ASN A 556 8.42 -5.06 16.69
C ASN A 556 8.37 -5.39 18.19
N GLY A 557 8.19 -6.65 18.58
CA GLY A 557 7.96 -7.07 19.96
C GLY A 557 6.58 -6.70 20.51
N THR A 558 5.71 -6.13 19.67
CA THR A 558 4.34 -5.74 20.01
C THR A 558 3.52 -5.56 18.74
N ALA A 559 2.21 -5.75 18.84
CA ALA A 559 1.24 -5.30 17.85
C ALA A 559 0.28 -4.25 18.43
N GLY A 560 0.78 -3.44 19.38
CA GLY A 560 -0.04 -2.41 20.03
C GLY A 560 -0.67 -1.41 19.05
N ASN A 561 -0.10 -1.23 17.86
CA ASN A 561 -0.64 -0.39 16.80
C ASN A 561 -1.80 -1.03 16.01
N GLN A 562 -2.11 -2.31 16.21
CA GLN A 562 -3.24 -3.01 15.59
C GLN A 562 -4.38 -3.26 16.58
N VAL A 563 -5.59 -3.04 16.11
CA VAL A 563 -6.85 -3.42 16.74
C VAL A 563 -7.66 -4.25 15.75
N ILE A 564 -8.28 -5.35 16.19
CA ILE A 564 -9.13 -6.20 15.35
C ILE A 564 -10.56 -6.11 15.85
N PHE A 565 -11.49 -5.68 14.99
CA PHE A 565 -12.93 -5.75 15.21
C PHE A 565 -13.52 -6.90 14.38
N THR A 566 -14.15 -7.86 15.04
CA THR A 566 -14.82 -9.00 14.40
C THR A 566 -16.33 -8.90 14.56
N ALA A 567 -17.12 -9.21 13.53
CA ALA A 567 -18.58 -9.25 13.61
C ALA A 567 -19.13 -10.56 13.01
N GLN A 568 -20.34 -10.94 13.43
CA GLN A 568 -21.03 -12.14 12.92
C GLN A 568 -21.53 -12.00 11.48
N THR A 569 -21.49 -10.80 10.91
CA THR A 569 -21.86 -10.55 9.51
C THR A 569 -20.85 -11.20 8.56
N PRO A 570 -21.29 -11.72 7.40
CA PRO A 570 -20.37 -12.30 6.43
C PRO A 570 -19.48 -11.22 5.83
N LEU A 571 -18.18 -11.51 5.71
CA LEU A 571 -17.14 -10.74 5.02
C LEU A 571 -16.81 -9.36 5.62
N VAL A 572 -17.79 -8.48 5.80
CA VAL A 572 -17.63 -7.11 6.27
C VAL A 572 -18.38 -6.87 7.58
N VAL A 573 -17.89 -5.94 8.39
CA VAL A 573 -18.57 -5.53 9.64
C VAL A 573 -19.78 -4.63 9.35
N PRO A 574 -20.75 -4.49 10.28
CA PRO A 574 -21.84 -3.55 10.13
C PRO A 574 -21.36 -2.10 9.94
N PRO A 575 -22.10 -1.24 9.21
CA PRO A 575 -21.71 0.16 8.99
C PRO A 575 -21.46 0.96 10.28
N SER A 576 -22.20 0.67 11.36
CA SER A 576 -21.99 1.31 12.66
C SER A 576 -20.62 0.98 13.27
N VAL A 577 -20.14 -0.25 13.09
CA VAL A 577 -18.82 -0.70 13.55
C VAL A 577 -17.71 -0.08 12.70
N ALA A 578 -17.91 -0.02 11.38
CA ALA A 578 -16.97 0.66 10.48
C ALA A 578 -16.86 2.17 10.80
N ALA A 579 -17.97 2.82 11.14
CA ALA A 579 -17.98 4.23 11.56
C ALA A 579 -17.31 4.44 12.92
N GLU A 580 -17.48 3.52 13.87
CA GLU A 580 -16.75 3.54 15.14
C GLU A 580 -15.24 3.43 14.91
N ALA A 581 -14.80 2.48 14.08
CA ALA A 581 -13.40 2.30 13.72
C ALA A 581 -12.82 3.55 13.05
N PHE A 582 -13.53 4.14 12.09
CA PHE A 582 -13.10 5.36 11.41
C PHE A 582 -12.87 6.50 12.42
N HIS A 583 -13.82 6.69 13.33
CA HIS A 583 -13.70 7.69 14.38
C HIS A 583 -12.51 7.45 15.31
N LEU A 584 -12.23 6.19 15.67
CA LEU A 584 -11.08 5.85 16.50
C LEU A 584 -9.75 6.08 15.78
N VAL A 585 -9.64 5.76 14.49
CA VAL A 585 -8.43 6.06 13.69
C VAL A 585 -8.21 7.57 13.63
N ASP A 586 -9.26 8.34 13.34
CA ASP A 586 -9.20 9.82 13.31
C ASP A 586 -8.74 10.41 14.66
N GLN A 587 -9.37 10.00 15.77
CA GLN A 587 -8.96 10.42 17.11
C GLN A 587 -7.49 10.08 17.41
N TRP A 588 -7.04 8.90 17.00
CA TRP A 588 -5.67 8.44 17.19
C TRP A 588 -4.68 9.32 16.43
N LEU A 589 -4.96 9.60 15.15
CA LEU A 589 -4.13 10.45 14.30
C LEU A 589 -4.09 11.91 14.78
N ALA A 590 -5.23 12.47 15.17
CA ALA A 590 -5.30 13.82 15.71
C ALA A 590 -4.46 13.96 17.00
N ALA A 591 -4.44 12.94 17.87
CA ALA A 591 -3.60 12.93 19.07
C ALA A 591 -2.10 12.79 18.75
N ILE A 592 -1.73 12.01 17.72
CA ILE A 592 -0.35 11.90 17.23
C ILE A 592 0.13 13.24 16.65
N GLU A 593 -0.70 13.89 15.83
CA GLU A 593 -0.38 15.20 15.24
C GLU A 593 -0.22 16.28 16.32
N ALA A 594 -1.05 16.26 17.36
CA ALA A 594 -0.97 17.19 18.49
C ALA A 594 0.26 16.99 19.39
N ASP A 595 1.02 15.90 19.25
CA ASP A 595 2.23 15.63 20.03
C ASP A 595 3.48 16.30 19.39
N PRO A 596 4.01 17.39 20.00
CA PRO A 596 5.13 18.13 19.45
C PRO A 596 6.49 17.48 19.74
N SER A 597 6.55 16.35 20.45
CA SER A 597 7.81 15.69 20.79
C SER A 597 8.58 15.25 19.54
N ALA A 598 9.89 15.13 19.65
CA ALA A 598 10.75 14.60 18.58
C ALA A 598 10.83 13.06 18.58
N ASP A 599 9.98 12.39 19.35
CA ASP A 599 10.01 10.94 19.47
C ASP A 599 9.68 10.24 18.15
N PRO A 600 10.22 9.02 17.91
CA PRO A 600 9.89 8.23 16.73
C PRO A 600 8.38 8.03 16.58
N ARG A 601 7.90 8.01 15.33
CA ARG A 601 6.46 7.94 15.03
C ARG A 601 5.80 6.70 15.64
N GLU A 602 6.46 5.55 15.57
CA GLU A 602 6.03 4.29 16.19
C GLU A 602 5.81 4.42 17.71
N THR A 603 6.60 5.25 18.40
CA THR A 603 6.41 5.53 19.83
C THR A 603 5.17 6.38 20.06
N LYS A 604 4.94 7.40 19.23
CA LYS A 604 3.74 8.24 19.29
C LYS A 604 2.48 7.43 19.00
N VAL A 605 2.52 6.52 18.02
CA VAL A 605 1.41 5.60 17.72
C VAL A 605 1.02 4.81 18.96
N LEU A 606 1.97 4.14 19.63
CA LEU A 606 1.63 3.38 20.83
C LEU A 606 1.14 4.26 21.99
N ARG A 607 1.73 5.45 22.17
CA ARG A 607 1.39 6.39 23.25
C ARG A 607 -0.02 6.95 23.11
N HIS A 608 -0.45 7.27 21.90
CA HIS A 608 -1.69 8.00 21.63
C HIS A 608 -2.85 7.10 21.23
N LYS A 609 -2.72 5.78 21.42
CA LYS A 609 -3.80 4.82 21.17
C LYS A 609 -5.03 5.17 22.01
N PRO A 610 -6.21 5.43 21.40
CA PRO A 610 -7.43 5.72 22.13
C PRO A 610 -7.80 4.57 23.08
N PRO A 611 -8.26 4.84 24.32
CA PRO A 611 -8.61 3.78 25.27
C PRO A 611 -9.68 2.80 24.79
N LEU A 612 -10.56 3.22 23.87
CA LEU A 612 -11.62 2.39 23.29
C LEU A 612 -11.17 1.58 22.07
N ALA A 613 -9.97 1.83 21.55
CA ALA A 613 -9.36 1.08 20.46
C ALA A 613 -8.76 -0.22 21.01
N VAL A 614 -9.62 -1.19 21.35
CA VAL A 614 -9.24 -2.49 21.90
C VAL A 614 -9.83 -3.61 21.06
N ASP A 615 -9.13 -4.71 20.89
CA ASP A 615 -9.65 -5.87 20.15
C ASP A 615 -11.04 -6.23 20.67
N SER A 616 -12.00 -6.40 19.77
CA SER A 616 -13.41 -6.55 20.12
C SER A 616 -14.12 -7.42 19.11
N CYS A 617 -15.17 -8.12 19.55
CA CYS A 617 -16.15 -8.71 18.67
C CYS A 617 -17.55 -8.15 18.92
N TYR A 618 -18.39 -8.17 17.89
CA TYR A 618 -19.75 -7.64 17.91
C TYR A 618 -20.75 -8.78 17.76
N ILE A 619 -21.55 -9.00 18.82
CA ILE A 619 -22.61 -10.00 18.88
C ILE A 619 -23.95 -9.25 18.87
N GLY A 620 -24.60 -9.22 17.71
CA GLY A 620 -25.65 -8.23 17.45
C GLY A 620 -25.08 -6.82 17.60
N GLU A 621 -25.73 -5.98 18.40
CA GLU A 621 -25.26 -4.61 18.69
C GLU A 621 -24.28 -4.54 19.88
N THR A 622 -24.00 -5.67 20.55
CA THR A 622 -23.17 -5.68 21.76
C THR A 622 -21.69 -5.81 21.40
N LYS A 623 -20.89 -4.82 21.80
CA LYS A 623 -19.42 -4.87 21.75
C LYS A 623 -18.88 -5.69 22.92
N VAL A 624 -18.13 -6.74 22.62
CA VAL A 624 -17.49 -7.64 23.59
C VAL A 624 -15.98 -7.52 23.45
N THR A 625 -15.29 -7.25 24.56
CA THR A 625 -13.82 -7.10 24.59
C THR A 625 -13.09 -8.33 25.16
N ASP A 626 -13.83 -9.27 25.75
CA ASP A 626 -13.26 -10.53 26.22
C ASP A 626 -12.85 -11.42 25.04
N GLN A 627 -11.54 -11.56 24.85
CA GLN A 627 -11.01 -12.31 23.72
C GLN A 627 -11.29 -13.81 23.83
N ALA A 628 -11.45 -14.38 25.02
CA ALA A 628 -11.81 -15.78 25.16
C ALA A 628 -13.19 -16.05 24.55
N THR A 629 -14.17 -15.20 24.87
CA THR A 629 -15.50 -15.24 24.26
C THR A 629 -15.44 -15.00 22.75
N CYS A 630 -14.70 -13.98 22.30
CA CYS A 630 -14.60 -13.68 20.87
C CYS A 630 -13.95 -14.82 20.06
N ARG A 631 -12.88 -15.44 20.57
CA ARG A 631 -12.22 -16.57 19.89
C ARG A 631 -13.11 -17.81 19.86
N ALA A 632 -13.90 -18.06 20.90
CA ALA A 632 -14.82 -19.20 20.94
C ALA A 632 -15.97 -19.06 19.93
N LEU A 633 -16.47 -17.85 19.70
CA LEU A 633 -17.56 -17.58 18.76
C LEU A 633 -17.09 -17.38 17.32
N PHE A 634 -15.88 -16.84 17.14
CA PHE A 634 -15.30 -16.51 15.84
C PHE A 634 -13.92 -17.16 15.71
N PRO A 635 -13.85 -18.51 15.59
CA PRO A 635 -12.59 -19.20 15.40
C PRO A 635 -11.99 -18.83 14.05
N TYR A 636 -10.67 -18.95 13.93
CA TYR A 636 -9.95 -18.88 12.67
C TYR A 636 -9.10 -20.15 12.50
N PHE A 637 -8.74 -20.44 11.26
CA PHE A 637 -7.98 -21.63 10.88
C PHE A 637 -6.61 -21.22 10.34
N GLY A 638 -6.14 -21.83 9.26
CA GLY A 638 -4.95 -21.42 8.54
C GLY A 638 -5.15 -21.64 7.05
N ASP A 639 -4.10 -22.10 6.39
CA ASP A 639 -4.05 -22.43 4.98
C ASP A 639 -3.22 -23.72 4.75
N PRO A 640 -3.00 -24.16 3.50
CA PRO A 640 -2.27 -25.40 3.22
C PRO A 640 -0.84 -25.40 3.76
N ARG A 641 -0.18 -24.24 3.88
CA ARG A 641 1.20 -24.15 4.39
C ARG A 641 1.24 -24.21 5.90
N ILE A 642 0.29 -23.59 6.58
CA ILE A 642 0.13 -23.73 8.03
C ILE A 642 -0.21 -25.19 8.38
N ALA A 643 -1.08 -25.86 7.60
CA ALA A 643 -1.36 -27.29 7.74
C ALA A 643 -0.15 -28.20 7.41
N ALA A 644 0.82 -27.70 6.65
CA ALA A 644 2.10 -28.34 6.40
C ALA A 644 3.16 -28.06 7.49
N GLY A 645 2.81 -27.35 8.57
CA GLY A 645 3.70 -26.99 9.68
C GLY A 645 4.35 -25.61 9.57
N GLY A 646 3.88 -24.77 8.64
CA GLY A 646 4.29 -23.38 8.49
C GLY A 646 3.80 -22.46 9.62
N PRO A 647 4.42 -21.28 9.79
CA PRO A 647 4.02 -20.33 10.83
C PRO A 647 2.72 -19.59 10.47
N LEU A 648 1.94 -19.20 11.49
CA LEU A 648 0.70 -18.41 11.32
C LEU A 648 0.94 -17.06 10.62
N ALA A 649 2.15 -16.51 10.70
CA ALA A 649 2.54 -15.30 9.97
C ALA A 649 2.40 -15.43 8.44
N ASP A 650 2.35 -16.66 7.91
CA ASP A 650 2.20 -16.99 6.50
C ASP A 650 3.04 -16.11 5.57
N ASP A 651 4.35 -16.06 5.83
CA ASP A 651 5.28 -15.19 5.08
C ASP A 651 6.56 -15.91 4.69
N VAL A 652 6.42 -17.22 4.42
CA VAL A 652 7.49 -18.10 3.95
C VAL A 652 7.22 -18.46 2.49
N MET A 653 7.80 -17.68 1.58
CA MET A 653 7.70 -17.96 0.13
C MET A 653 8.43 -19.25 -0.26
N LYS A 654 9.65 -19.42 0.26
CA LYS A 654 10.46 -20.64 0.13
C LYS A 654 11.09 -21.00 1.47
N CYS A 655 10.82 -22.21 1.96
CA CYS A 655 11.42 -22.71 3.19
C CYS A 655 12.88 -23.11 2.96
N GLN A 656 13.66 -23.15 4.03
CA GLN A 656 14.94 -23.86 4.02
C GLN A 656 14.68 -25.36 4.18
N LEU A 657 15.56 -26.21 3.66
CA LEU A 657 15.36 -27.66 3.69
C LEU A 657 16.21 -28.31 4.77
N THR A 658 15.63 -29.31 5.43
CA THR A 658 16.32 -30.24 6.34
C THR A 658 16.14 -31.67 5.83
N PRO A 659 17.09 -32.60 6.04
CA PRO A 659 16.90 -34.00 5.69
C PRO A 659 15.64 -34.59 6.32
N LEU A 660 14.99 -35.51 5.59
CA LEU A 660 13.91 -36.33 6.13
C LEU A 660 14.41 -37.16 7.31
N ASP A 661 13.72 -37.07 8.44
CA ASP A 661 13.98 -37.89 9.62
C ASP A 661 12.73 -38.69 10.02
N ARG A 662 12.81 -40.02 9.91
CA ARG A 662 11.68 -40.92 10.22
C ARG A 662 11.24 -40.80 11.67
N ALA A 663 12.15 -40.45 12.58
CA ALA A 663 11.87 -40.30 14.00
C ALA A 663 11.12 -38.98 14.32
N SER A 664 11.06 -38.03 13.39
CA SER A 664 10.39 -36.74 13.59
C SER A 664 8.85 -36.80 13.45
N TYR A 665 8.30 -37.93 13.00
CA TYR A 665 6.86 -38.08 12.76
C TYR A 665 6.18 -38.83 13.92
N ASN A 666 5.03 -38.32 14.36
CA ASN A 666 4.11 -39.03 15.25
C ASN A 666 3.24 -40.06 14.47
N ALA A 667 3.86 -40.79 13.55
CA ALA A 667 3.21 -41.79 12.70
C ALA A 667 4.19 -42.90 12.35
N THR A 668 3.69 -44.14 12.23
CA THR A 668 4.53 -45.28 11.83
C THR A 668 4.41 -45.53 10.32
N PHE A 669 5.52 -45.33 9.61
CA PHE A 669 5.62 -45.69 8.19
C PHE A 669 6.12 -47.12 8.03
N THR A 670 5.67 -47.81 6.99
CA THR A 670 6.37 -48.99 6.47
C THR A 670 7.66 -48.59 5.76
N ASP A 671 8.59 -49.52 5.54
CA ASP A 671 9.84 -49.22 4.81
C ASP A 671 9.57 -48.81 3.36
N ALA A 672 8.51 -49.37 2.74
CA ALA A 672 8.08 -48.99 1.40
C ALA A 672 7.54 -47.54 1.35
N GLN A 673 6.71 -47.15 2.32
CA GLN A 673 6.23 -45.77 2.46
C GLN A 673 7.37 -44.80 2.71
N TRP A 674 8.32 -45.18 3.57
CA TRP A 674 9.49 -44.35 3.86
C TRP A 674 10.38 -44.16 2.62
N ALA A 675 10.63 -45.23 1.85
CA ALA A 675 11.39 -45.14 0.60
C ALA A 675 10.72 -44.22 -0.44
N ARG A 676 9.38 -44.25 -0.54
CA ARG A 676 8.62 -43.32 -1.39
C ARG A 676 8.80 -41.87 -0.94
N LEU A 677 8.69 -41.57 0.35
CA LEU A 677 8.96 -40.23 0.88
C LEU A 677 10.39 -39.76 0.59
N GLN A 678 11.38 -40.64 0.76
CA GLN A 678 12.77 -40.32 0.41
C GLN A 678 12.96 -40.00 -1.07
N ALA A 679 12.23 -40.69 -1.95
CA ALA A 679 12.22 -40.40 -3.38
C ALA A 679 11.47 -39.10 -3.72
N THR A 680 10.39 -38.78 -2.99
CA THR A 680 9.61 -37.54 -3.13
C THR A 680 10.41 -36.30 -2.69
N PHE A 681 11.21 -36.43 -1.63
CA PHE A 681 11.97 -35.33 -1.03
C PHE A 681 13.49 -35.60 -1.04
N PRO A 682 14.10 -35.75 -2.24
CA PRO A 682 15.51 -36.12 -2.36
C PRO A 682 16.46 -35.05 -1.80
N THR A 683 15.99 -33.80 -1.72
CA THR A 683 16.73 -32.64 -1.18
C THR A 683 16.28 -32.24 0.23
N GLY A 684 15.37 -32.99 0.85
CA GLY A 684 14.82 -32.70 2.17
C GLY A 684 13.45 -32.01 2.14
N VAL A 685 12.94 -31.74 3.34
CA VAL A 685 11.63 -31.14 3.63
C VAL A 685 11.78 -29.78 4.29
N CYS A 686 10.72 -28.98 4.30
CA CYS A 686 10.72 -27.65 4.90
C CYS A 686 11.09 -27.68 6.39
N ASP A 687 12.07 -26.86 6.75
CA ASP A 687 12.39 -26.44 8.10
C ASP A 687 11.79 -25.04 8.33
N PHE A 688 10.55 -25.01 8.83
CA PHE A 688 9.84 -23.77 9.15
C PHE A 688 10.35 -23.08 10.41
N THR A 689 11.29 -23.67 11.16
CA THR A 689 11.94 -22.99 12.29
C THR A 689 12.94 -21.94 11.82
N ARG A 690 13.32 -21.99 10.54
CA ARG A 690 14.25 -21.05 9.92
C ARG A 690 13.50 -20.01 9.08
N PRO A 691 14.06 -18.78 8.97
CA PRO A 691 13.51 -17.79 8.05
C PRO A 691 13.49 -18.30 6.61
N SER A 692 12.55 -17.79 5.82
CA SER A 692 12.47 -18.07 4.39
C SER A 692 13.78 -17.73 3.66
N VAL A 693 14.09 -18.49 2.61
CA VAL A 693 15.19 -18.17 1.70
C VAL A 693 15.00 -16.77 1.12
N GLY A 694 16.06 -15.95 1.15
CA GLY A 694 16.03 -14.56 0.66
C GLY A 694 15.44 -13.55 1.65
N ARG A 695 14.96 -13.97 2.83
CA ARG A 695 14.41 -13.07 3.84
C ARG A 695 15.43 -12.00 4.24
N GLN A 696 15.00 -10.75 4.15
CA GLN A 696 15.74 -9.57 4.57
C GLN A 696 14.74 -8.46 4.95
N PRO A 697 15.15 -7.44 5.72
CA PRO A 697 14.32 -6.25 5.92
C PRO A 697 13.99 -5.58 4.59
N SER A 698 12.77 -5.05 4.46
CA SER A 698 12.41 -4.28 3.28
C SER A 698 13.10 -2.91 3.30
N VAL A 699 13.25 -2.33 2.10
CA VAL A 699 13.74 -0.97 1.90
C VAL A 699 12.53 -0.11 1.49
N PRO A 700 12.16 0.91 2.27
CA PRO A 700 11.10 1.83 1.86
C PRO A 700 11.57 2.76 0.75
N TRP A 701 10.62 3.35 0.02
CA TRP A 701 10.86 4.37 -1.00
C TRP A 701 11.85 3.89 -2.07
N LEU A 702 11.54 2.74 -2.69
CA LEU A 702 12.30 2.22 -3.84
C LEU A 702 11.79 2.82 -5.16
N ASP A 703 12.75 3.15 -6.02
CA ASP A 703 12.59 3.53 -7.41
C ASP A 703 12.98 2.36 -8.34
N PHE A 704 12.05 1.95 -9.18
CA PHE A 704 12.16 0.85 -10.13
C PHE A 704 12.53 1.31 -11.55
N SER A 705 12.78 2.60 -11.77
CA SER A 705 13.32 3.13 -13.03
C SER A 705 14.67 2.51 -13.39
N GLY A 706 15.47 2.17 -12.37
CA GLY A 706 16.77 1.50 -12.49
C GLY A 706 16.70 -0.02 -12.66
N GLY A 707 15.50 -0.62 -12.64
CA GLY A 707 15.28 -2.04 -12.86
C GLY A 707 14.90 -2.87 -11.61
N PRO A 708 14.96 -4.20 -11.72
CA PRO A 708 14.39 -5.14 -10.75
C PRO A 708 14.95 -5.00 -9.35
N GLY A 709 14.09 -5.21 -8.34
CA GLY A 709 14.46 -5.06 -6.92
C GLY A 709 14.61 -3.62 -6.43
N GLY A 710 14.54 -2.63 -7.34
CA GLY A 710 14.51 -1.21 -7.05
C GLY A 710 15.80 -0.65 -6.42
N GLN A 711 15.97 0.66 -6.54
CA GLN A 711 17.01 1.42 -5.84
C GLN A 711 16.39 2.33 -4.79
N PRO A 712 16.95 2.41 -3.58
CA PRO A 712 16.47 3.36 -2.59
C PRO A 712 16.56 4.77 -3.18
N LEU A 713 15.46 5.52 -3.08
CA LEU A 713 15.47 6.92 -3.40
C LEU A 713 16.52 7.66 -2.54
N PRO A 714 17.20 8.68 -3.09
CA PRO A 714 18.12 9.49 -2.30
C PRO A 714 17.38 10.22 -1.18
N PRO A 715 18.11 10.76 -0.18
CA PRO A 715 17.52 11.68 0.79
C PRO A 715 16.75 12.80 0.07
N ALA A 716 15.59 13.17 0.61
CA ALA A 716 14.75 14.22 0.05
C ALA A 716 15.57 15.49 -0.22
N PRO A 717 15.47 16.12 -1.40
CA PRO A 717 16.19 17.36 -1.67
C PRO A 717 15.76 18.45 -0.69
N VAL A 718 16.75 19.18 -0.16
CA VAL A 718 16.53 20.30 0.75
C VAL A 718 17.05 21.58 0.14
N SER A 719 16.48 22.70 0.55
CA SER A 719 16.97 24.01 0.14
C SER A 719 18.40 24.23 0.61
N THR A 720 19.25 24.71 -0.30
CA THR A 720 20.66 25.01 -0.06
C THR A 720 20.91 26.50 -0.15
N ALA A 721 21.77 27.01 0.74
CA ALA A 721 22.19 28.41 0.71
C ALA A 721 23.48 28.55 -0.12
N THR A 722 23.46 29.42 -1.12
CA THR A 722 24.66 29.82 -1.86
C THR A 722 25.00 31.28 -1.52
N LYS A 723 26.27 31.54 -1.21
CA LYS A 723 26.79 32.88 -0.94
C LYS A 723 26.76 33.77 -2.17
#